data_AF-A0A3D4ZUW0-F1
#
_entry.id   AF-A0A3D4ZUW0-F1
#
_cell.length_a   1.000
_cell.length_b   1.000
_cell.length_c   1.000
_cell.angle_alpha   90.00
_cell.angle_beta   90.00
_cell.angle_gamma   90.00
#
_symmetry.space_group_name_H-M   'P 1'
#
loop_
_entity.id
_entity.type
_entity.pdbx_description
1 polymer ?
#
loop_
_entity_poly.entity_id
_entity_poly.type
_entity_poly.pdbx_seq_one_letter_code
_entity_poly.pdbx_strand_id
1 'polypeptide(L)'
;MLWILAALLALTSLCQSQEVVGSRPYEMDWAGRTEDDNPPLIDFEDLTGWTVETENSVASFERSREQQIWGEHVGKLTYRGEGNAPRVSLVPPQPIRIVGPFDAVTLWVWGNNWFGRDADTPSVSVSAVFSDAAGAEFTISFIAVRWKEWFLCHRRLSPEQIERVANGASFRRFEITNGRNKADRTIYLDNLAVFTERFAPLEFAPRRQRGIAMLPGQDVGANTGPGRLPFPTRPETILPANLTEKFTTTITGDGEAFVFTYTGADGRLTYRLEPKTGTWSDLSAEWEGRGQLIRPCMDGGVRFAVDGKAVMPEGFEHVGTEQQGDAVVSRWRAGAGGVSCDVTYTYRLWSKSLVIDTVATGGNVAEVRYGSAKGLENPRLVTNPYYTYGGSRPAVAVSGPPEAPLFLTGNTDWYLSNASEPWAENVAKPAEVRFNGGTRYTQLTHGKRNDCYERFFITLSPRYEEVLPTIANPVSPWKHITGTKLWRAHGAGNRDTDRAYWKRCHRYGMREVVVTDHETMWRDGGESFTFRTRAAPGKGGDEGAAAYSRYMQDELGFTYGPYNNFTDFAPVNEYWTPDLINRTPDNQLQHAWTRCYAPKPARAVEFCELLSPINESKYGFSTAYCDVHTAVTPWSRVDYDPRAPGAGTFAAVYYSYGEIMLLQKDAWDGPVYSEGNNHFSYCGLTDGNYAQDQRYGPATNPWLVDFDLLKMHDLCCNFGMGNVEMFFGRDAGLGESKREIDASIDRFFAAAVAFGHPGFLTFDGGYHHALRSYYMLQQLHSRYCLASPSGIQYVDGEGQLLDTSTAVASDA
;
A
#
# COMPACT_ATOMS: atom_id res chain seq x y z
N MET A 1 41.02 21.16 67.12
CA MET A 1 41.18 21.40 65.66
C MET A 1 40.91 20.13 64.84
N LEU A 2 39.81 19.40 65.13
CA LEU A 2 39.40 18.20 64.36
C LEU A 2 37.88 17.91 64.37
N TRP A 3 37.07 18.79 64.98
CA TRP A 3 35.61 18.60 65.09
C TRP A 3 34.79 19.60 64.27
N ILE A 4 35.42 20.64 63.69
CA ILE A 4 34.74 21.64 62.84
C ILE A 4 34.86 21.31 61.35
N LEU A 5 35.82 20.47 60.93
CA LEU A 5 35.91 19.98 59.55
C LEU A 5 34.94 18.82 59.25
N ALA A 6 34.45 18.10 60.26
CA ALA A 6 33.49 17.00 60.06
C ALA A 6 32.04 17.51 59.85
N ALA A 7 31.70 18.71 60.35
CA ALA A 7 30.39 19.31 60.18
C ALA A 7 30.21 20.02 58.82
N LEU A 8 31.31 20.39 58.15
CA LEU A 8 31.30 21.00 56.82
C LEU A 8 31.43 20.00 55.65
N LEU A 9 31.68 18.72 55.96
CA LEU A 9 31.69 17.61 54.98
C LEU A 9 30.44 16.73 55.05
N ALA A 10 29.51 17.01 55.97
CA ALA A 10 28.21 16.34 56.10
C ALA A 10 27.03 17.21 55.61
N LEU A 11 27.31 18.29 54.88
CA LEU A 11 26.33 19.28 54.43
C LEU A 11 26.47 19.58 52.92
N THR A 12 26.69 18.55 52.11
CA THR A 12 26.40 18.57 50.66
C THR A 12 26.04 17.17 50.17
N SER A 13 25.15 16.48 50.88
CA SER A 13 24.31 15.42 50.31
C SER A 13 22.90 15.98 50.26
N LEU A 14 22.55 16.55 49.11
CA LEU A 14 21.21 16.76 48.56
C LEU A 14 21.39 17.59 47.28
N CYS A 15 22.15 17.07 46.30
CA CYS A 15 21.73 17.34 44.93
C CYS A 15 20.36 16.65 44.83
N GLN A 16 19.28 17.39 45.05
CA GLN A 16 18.01 17.04 44.42
C GLN A 16 18.38 16.89 42.94
N SER A 17 18.31 15.66 42.41
CA SER A 17 18.36 15.49 40.97
C SER A 17 17.27 16.39 40.43
N GLN A 18 17.65 17.40 39.64
CA GLN A 18 16.70 18.30 39.01
C GLN A 18 15.64 17.44 38.33
N GLU A 19 14.37 17.66 38.67
CA GLU A 19 13.28 16.90 38.09
C GLU A 19 13.35 17.02 36.58
N VAL A 20 13.43 15.89 35.89
CA VAL A 20 13.44 15.84 34.43
C VAL A 20 11.99 16.02 33.97
N VAL A 21 11.70 17.18 33.40
CA VAL A 21 10.41 17.47 32.79
C VAL A 21 10.55 17.33 31.27
N GLY A 22 9.81 16.39 30.70
CA GLY A 22 9.75 16.16 29.26
C GLY A 22 9.02 17.29 28.53
N SER A 23 9.13 17.29 27.20
CA SER A 23 8.37 18.19 26.35
C SER A 23 7.13 17.47 25.81
N ARG A 24 6.06 18.23 25.57
CA ARG A 24 4.90 17.73 24.83
C ARG A 24 5.25 17.59 23.35
N PRO A 25 4.55 16.72 22.60
CA PRO A 25 4.67 16.70 21.14
C PRO A 25 4.38 18.08 20.58
N TYR A 26 5.34 18.66 19.85
CA TYR A 26 5.23 20.05 19.41
C TYR A 26 4.02 20.28 18.49
N GLU A 27 3.52 19.29 17.75
CA GLU A 27 2.31 19.43 16.91
C GLU A 27 1.05 19.68 17.77
N MET A 28 1.00 19.09 18.95
CA MET A 28 -0.10 19.32 19.90
C MET A 28 0.00 20.72 20.49
N ASP A 29 1.22 21.18 20.84
CA ASP A 29 1.45 22.54 21.30
C ASP A 29 1.13 23.58 20.21
N TRP A 30 1.53 23.32 18.96
CA TRP A 30 1.26 24.18 17.81
C TRP A 30 -0.23 24.32 17.52
N ALA A 31 -1.00 23.25 17.76
CA ALA A 31 -2.44 23.20 17.59
C ALA A 31 -3.22 23.67 18.82
N GLY A 32 -2.55 23.93 19.95
CA GLY A 32 -3.23 24.23 21.23
C GLY A 32 -4.06 23.05 21.76
N ARG A 33 -3.75 21.82 21.37
CA ARG A 33 -4.42 20.60 21.85
C ARG A 33 -3.94 20.27 23.25
N THR A 34 -4.57 20.82 24.30
CA THR A 34 -4.18 20.62 25.71
C THR A 34 -4.98 19.53 26.42
N GLU A 35 -6.02 19.01 25.79
CA GLU A 35 -6.90 17.97 26.33
C GLU A 35 -7.17 16.94 25.22
N ASP A 36 -7.45 15.69 25.63
CA ASP A 36 -7.85 14.63 24.71
C ASP A 36 -9.33 14.75 24.32
N ASP A 37 -9.70 14.18 23.18
CA ASP A 37 -11.08 14.18 22.65
C ASP A 37 -12.04 13.43 23.58
N ASN A 38 -11.52 12.46 24.35
CA ASN A 38 -12.28 11.64 25.29
C ASN A 38 -11.77 11.87 26.72
N PRO A 39 -12.65 12.23 27.68
CA PRO A 39 -12.26 12.39 29.08
C PRO A 39 -11.64 11.12 29.68
N PRO A 40 -10.61 11.26 30.52
CA PRO A 40 -9.94 10.11 31.13
C PRO A 40 -10.84 9.39 32.14
N LEU A 41 -10.87 8.06 32.06
CA LEU A 41 -11.19 7.19 33.19
C LEU A 41 -10.00 7.14 34.17
N ILE A 42 -8.77 7.20 33.65
CA ILE A 42 -7.52 7.28 34.42
C ILE A 42 -6.60 8.27 33.72
N ASP A 43 -6.24 9.36 34.41
CA ASP A 43 -5.34 10.42 33.94
C ASP A 43 -3.88 10.23 34.39
N PHE A 44 -3.64 9.32 35.35
CA PHE A 44 -2.33 9.03 35.94
C PHE A 44 -1.70 10.19 36.74
N GLU A 45 -2.47 11.21 37.11
CA GLU A 45 -2.02 12.33 37.97
C GLU A 45 -1.79 11.87 39.42
N ASP A 46 -2.57 10.90 39.89
CA ASP A 46 -2.41 10.28 41.21
C ASP A 46 -2.31 8.75 41.10
N LEU A 47 -1.16 8.21 41.51
CA LEU A 47 -0.91 6.77 41.60
C LEU A 47 -0.86 6.25 43.04
N THR A 48 -1.39 7.02 44.00
CA THR A 48 -1.45 6.60 45.40
C THR A 48 -2.21 5.29 45.55
N GLY A 49 -1.56 4.30 46.15
CA GLY A 49 -2.14 2.99 46.42
C GLY A 49 -2.19 2.02 45.23
N TRP A 50 -1.66 2.39 44.06
CA TRP A 50 -1.43 1.44 42.97
C TRP A 50 -0.36 0.41 43.37
N THR A 51 -0.55 -0.83 42.97
CA THR A 51 0.39 -1.93 43.20
C THR A 51 0.87 -2.53 41.89
N VAL A 52 2.10 -3.06 41.93
CA VAL A 52 2.70 -3.79 40.82
C VAL A 52 2.85 -5.25 41.22
N GLU A 53 2.20 -6.13 40.47
CA GLU A 53 2.35 -7.58 40.63
C GLU A 53 3.17 -8.10 39.45
N THR A 54 4.12 -9.01 39.72
CA THR A 54 5.02 -9.52 38.69
C THR A 54 5.06 -11.04 38.66
N GLU A 55 5.20 -11.57 37.45
CA GLU A 55 5.55 -12.96 37.19
C GLU A 55 6.73 -13.00 36.22
N ASN A 56 7.81 -13.69 36.61
CA ASN A 56 9.04 -13.79 35.83
C ASN A 56 9.61 -12.43 35.39
N SER A 57 9.35 -11.36 36.16
CA SER A 57 9.72 -9.99 35.86
C SER A 57 9.97 -9.18 37.13
N VAL A 58 10.72 -8.09 36.98
CA VAL A 58 10.87 -7.03 37.99
C VAL A 58 10.31 -5.76 37.38
N ALA A 59 9.46 -5.06 38.12
CA ALA A 59 8.87 -3.82 37.64
C ALA A 59 8.55 -2.85 38.78
N SER A 60 8.52 -1.56 38.46
CA SER A 60 8.03 -0.48 39.30
C SER A 60 7.10 0.43 38.49
N PHE A 61 6.11 1.03 39.16
CA PHE A 61 5.16 1.95 38.56
C PHE A 61 5.04 3.19 39.44
N GLU A 62 5.39 4.34 38.87
CA GLU A 62 5.46 5.61 39.59
C GLU A 62 4.96 6.75 38.72
N ARG A 63 4.52 7.85 39.35
CA ARG A 63 4.19 9.06 38.62
C ARG A 63 5.48 9.69 38.11
N SER A 64 5.46 10.28 36.92
CA SER A 64 6.64 10.89 36.33
C SER A 64 6.29 12.12 35.52
N ARG A 65 7.26 13.03 35.42
CA ARG A 65 7.22 14.18 34.50
C ARG A 65 8.18 14.02 33.32
N GLU A 66 8.89 12.88 33.23
CA GLU A 66 9.92 12.63 32.22
C GLU A 66 9.38 12.64 30.79
N GLN A 67 8.09 12.37 30.60
CA GLN A 67 7.33 12.58 29.38
C GLN A 67 6.07 13.39 29.68
N GLN A 68 5.57 14.13 28.70
CA GLN A 68 4.42 15.03 28.85
C GLN A 68 3.49 14.89 27.65
N ILE A 69 2.16 14.92 27.88
CA ILE A 69 1.18 14.99 26.79
C ILE A 69 -0.08 15.79 27.17
N TRP A 70 -0.73 15.51 28.31
CA TRP A 70 -1.97 16.20 28.71
C TRP A 70 -1.82 17.02 30.00
N GLY A 71 -1.86 16.35 31.15
CA GLY A 71 -1.73 16.98 32.47
C GLY A 71 -0.28 17.28 32.87
N GLU A 72 0.01 17.25 34.17
CA GLU A 72 1.35 17.46 34.70
C GLU A 72 2.17 16.17 34.81
N HIS A 73 1.51 15.02 35.02
CA HIS A 73 2.14 13.73 35.28
C HIS A 73 1.62 12.62 34.37
N VAL A 74 2.47 11.63 34.16
CA VAL A 74 2.15 10.39 33.45
C VAL A 74 2.52 9.18 34.30
N GLY A 75 1.94 8.02 34.00
CA GLY A 75 2.31 6.75 34.64
C GLY A 75 3.57 6.17 34.01
N LYS A 76 4.67 6.07 34.76
CA LYS A 76 5.94 5.49 34.30
C LYS A 76 6.07 4.05 34.79
N LEU A 77 6.09 3.12 33.84
CA LEU A 77 6.40 1.71 34.10
C LEU A 77 7.87 1.44 33.76
N THR A 78 8.66 1.06 34.76
CA THR A 78 10.00 0.50 34.56
C THR A 78 9.95 -1.01 34.73
N TYR A 79 10.49 -1.80 33.79
CA TYR A 79 10.36 -3.25 33.79
C TYR A 79 11.56 -3.98 33.17
N ARG A 80 11.79 -5.21 33.60
CA ARG A 80 12.67 -6.21 32.95
C ARG A 80 12.19 -7.64 33.16
N GLY A 81 12.55 -8.55 32.27
CA GLY A 81 12.21 -9.97 32.32
C GLY A 81 13.30 -10.83 32.96
N GLU A 82 12.95 -11.58 34.00
CA GLU A 82 13.86 -12.50 34.70
C GLU A 82 13.69 -13.96 34.29
N GLY A 83 12.56 -14.32 33.68
CA GLY A 83 12.28 -15.69 33.25
C GLY A 83 11.55 -15.80 31.91
N ASN A 84 10.91 -16.95 31.70
CA ASN A 84 10.09 -17.21 30.53
C ASN A 84 8.72 -16.53 30.68
N ALA A 85 8.17 -16.00 29.58
CA ALA A 85 6.86 -15.34 29.53
C ALA A 85 6.66 -14.28 30.65
N PRO A 86 7.52 -13.25 30.73
CA PRO A 86 7.40 -12.20 31.74
C PRO A 86 6.06 -11.46 31.63
N ARG A 87 5.43 -11.23 32.77
CA ARG A 87 4.16 -10.53 32.93
C ARG A 87 4.25 -9.53 34.07
N VAL A 88 3.70 -8.33 33.85
CA VAL A 88 3.53 -7.28 34.85
C VAL A 88 2.07 -6.88 34.89
N SER A 89 1.48 -6.81 36.08
CA SER A 89 0.12 -6.31 36.32
C SER A 89 0.17 -5.00 37.10
N LEU A 90 -0.49 -3.96 36.59
CA LEU A 90 -0.63 -2.68 37.28
C LEU A 90 -2.05 -2.60 37.84
N VAL A 91 -2.17 -2.63 39.17
CA VAL A 91 -3.46 -2.79 39.86
C VAL A 91 -3.78 -1.49 40.63
N PRO A 92 -4.94 -0.85 40.40
CA PRO A 92 -5.38 0.29 41.18
C PRO A 92 -5.73 -0.13 42.62
N PRO A 93 -5.75 0.80 43.60
CA PRO A 93 -6.08 0.48 44.99
C PRO A 93 -7.46 -0.15 45.16
N GLN A 94 -8.40 0.20 44.28
CA GLN A 94 -9.71 -0.43 44.16
C GLN A 94 -10.12 -0.47 42.68
N PRO A 95 -10.96 -1.44 42.27
CA PRO A 95 -11.55 -1.47 40.93
C PRO A 95 -12.26 -0.16 40.58
N ILE A 96 -11.94 0.41 39.44
CA ILE A 96 -12.47 1.71 39.01
C ILE A 96 -13.80 1.47 38.30
N ARG A 97 -14.89 1.96 38.87
CA ARG A 97 -16.25 1.75 38.35
C ARG A 97 -16.51 2.61 37.11
N ILE A 98 -17.08 2.00 36.09
CA ILE A 98 -17.54 2.66 34.86
C ILE A 98 -19.06 2.64 34.87
N VAL A 99 -19.66 3.82 34.80
CA VAL A 99 -21.12 4.00 34.82
C VAL A 99 -21.64 4.09 33.40
N GLY A 100 -22.48 3.14 33.02
CA GLY A 100 -23.11 3.10 31.70
C GLY A 100 -22.34 2.29 30.65
N PRO A 101 -22.96 2.11 29.47
CA PRO A 101 -22.36 1.34 28.38
C PRO A 101 -21.20 2.07 27.72
N PHE A 102 -20.29 1.32 27.11
CA PHE A 102 -19.25 1.82 26.23
C PHE A 102 -18.95 0.78 25.15
N ASP A 103 -18.36 1.22 24.04
CA ASP A 103 -18.03 0.34 22.92
C ASP A 103 -16.61 0.56 22.36
N ALA A 104 -15.87 1.53 22.92
CA ALA A 104 -14.49 1.79 22.59
C ALA A 104 -13.66 2.08 23.85
N VAL A 105 -12.38 1.73 23.76
CA VAL A 105 -11.37 1.99 24.79
C VAL A 105 -10.12 2.55 24.11
N THR A 106 -9.57 3.61 24.68
CA THR A 106 -8.31 4.21 24.24
C THR A 106 -7.29 4.30 25.36
N LEU A 107 -6.01 4.28 25.00
CA LEU A 107 -4.89 4.50 25.91
C LEU A 107 -3.74 5.18 25.18
N TRP A 108 -3.18 6.24 25.76
CA TRP A 108 -1.94 6.82 25.26
C TRP A 108 -0.74 6.08 25.83
N VAL A 109 0.20 5.73 24.94
CA VAL A 109 1.43 5.05 25.32
C VAL A 109 2.62 5.74 24.67
N TRP A 110 3.62 6.07 25.49
CA TRP A 110 4.97 6.38 25.01
C TRP A 110 5.80 5.10 25.04
N GLY A 111 6.23 4.63 23.87
CA GLY A 111 7.03 3.41 23.77
C GLY A 111 8.54 3.62 23.89
N ASN A 112 9.28 2.52 23.83
CA ASN A 112 10.72 2.48 24.08
C ASN A 112 11.52 1.71 23.04
N ASN A 113 10.87 1.35 21.94
CA ASN A 113 11.43 0.52 20.90
C ASN A 113 11.33 1.22 19.54
N TRP A 114 12.28 0.98 18.64
CA TRP A 114 12.31 1.57 17.31
C TRP A 114 12.07 0.48 16.24
N PHE A 115 10.81 0.30 15.83
CA PHE A 115 10.40 -0.66 14.78
C PHE A 115 10.69 -2.15 15.06
N GLY A 116 10.70 -2.56 16.32
CA GLY A 116 11.09 -3.91 16.73
C GLY A 116 12.57 -4.22 16.51
N ARG A 117 13.39 -3.25 16.06
CA ARG A 117 14.79 -3.45 15.68
C ARG A 117 15.75 -3.50 16.87
N ASP A 118 15.34 -2.97 18.01
CA ASP A 118 16.13 -3.04 19.23
C ASP A 118 15.97 -4.44 19.85
N ALA A 119 16.94 -5.32 19.55
CA ALA A 119 16.96 -6.70 20.04
C ALA A 119 16.95 -6.79 21.57
N ASP A 120 17.52 -5.79 22.25
CA ASP A 120 17.58 -5.73 23.71
C ASP A 120 16.34 -5.07 24.33
N THR A 121 15.41 -4.57 23.50
CA THR A 121 14.16 -3.92 23.92
C THR A 121 12.99 -4.43 23.07
N PRO A 122 12.54 -5.69 23.23
CA PRO A 122 11.44 -6.23 22.45
C PRO A 122 10.14 -5.44 22.69
N SER A 123 9.28 -5.37 21.66
CA SER A 123 7.96 -4.75 21.79
C SER A 123 7.11 -5.41 22.87
N VAL A 124 6.58 -4.61 23.78
CA VAL A 124 5.63 -5.08 24.80
C VAL A 124 4.20 -5.00 24.29
N SER A 125 3.36 -5.93 24.75
CA SER A 125 1.92 -5.85 24.55
C SER A 125 1.25 -5.31 25.80
N VAL A 126 0.39 -4.31 25.64
CA VAL A 126 -0.40 -3.71 26.72
C VAL A 126 -1.86 -4.13 26.56
N SER A 127 -2.49 -4.55 27.65
CA SER A 127 -3.91 -4.89 27.70
C SER A 127 -4.55 -4.28 28.94
N ALA A 128 -5.85 -3.97 28.86
CA ALA A 128 -6.66 -3.55 30.01
C ALA A 128 -7.64 -4.67 30.37
N VAL A 129 -7.71 -5.01 31.65
CA VAL A 129 -8.62 -6.03 32.20
C VAL A 129 -9.78 -5.33 32.88
N PHE A 130 -10.99 -5.76 32.53
CA PHE A 130 -12.25 -5.27 33.08
C PHE A 130 -13.02 -6.42 33.71
N SER A 131 -13.95 -6.11 34.59
CA SER A 131 -14.99 -7.05 35.03
C SER A 131 -16.36 -6.53 34.64
N ASP A 132 -17.24 -7.41 34.17
CA ASP A 132 -18.65 -7.06 33.95
C ASP A 132 -19.43 -6.89 35.26
N ALA A 133 -20.74 -6.59 35.14
CA ALA A 133 -21.63 -6.41 36.28
C ALA A 133 -21.79 -7.67 37.16
N ALA A 134 -21.48 -8.87 36.65
CA ALA A 134 -21.47 -10.12 37.41
C ALA A 134 -20.11 -10.38 38.09
N GLY A 135 -19.12 -9.51 37.86
CA GLY A 135 -17.76 -9.64 38.39
C GLY A 135 -16.85 -10.56 37.58
N ALA A 136 -17.28 -11.07 36.43
CA ALA A 136 -16.45 -11.92 35.59
C ALA A 136 -15.47 -11.06 34.77
N GLU A 137 -14.18 -11.43 34.79
CA GLU A 137 -13.15 -10.68 34.09
C GLU A 137 -13.16 -10.91 32.57
N PHE A 138 -12.64 -9.92 31.84
CA PHE A 138 -12.31 -10.02 30.42
C PHE A 138 -11.23 -9.01 30.05
N THR A 139 -10.50 -9.34 28.99
CA THR A 139 -9.32 -8.58 28.56
C THR A 139 -9.62 -7.87 27.25
N ILE A 140 -9.23 -6.60 27.18
CA ILE A 140 -9.15 -5.81 25.97
C ILE A 140 -7.67 -5.64 25.66
N SER A 141 -7.21 -6.33 24.62
CA SER A 141 -5.85 -6.20 24.14
C SER A 141 -5.74 -4.99 23.20
N PHE A 142 -4.79 -4.11 23.51
CA PHE A 142 -4.37 -3.06 22.59
C PHE A 142 -3.32 -3.62 21.62
N ILE A 143 -2.60 -2.72 20.93
CA ILE A 143 -1.52 -3.08 20.02
C ILE A 143 -0.17 -3.22 20.75
N ALA A 144 0.78 -3.88 20.08
CA ALA A 144 2.16 -3.93 20.54
C ALA A 144 2.83 -2.55 20.44
N VAL A 145 3.52 -2.17 21.52
CA VAL A 145 4.30 -0.93 21.63
C VAL A 145 5.60 -1.10 20.84
N ARG A 146 5.67 -0.44 19.69
CA ARG A 146 6.73 -0.65 18.68
C ARG A 146 7.41 0.63 18.20
N TRP A 147 7.16 1.74 18.89
CA TRP A 147 7.64 3.05 18.52
C TRP A 147 8.00 3.89 19.74
N LYS A 148 9.08 4.68 19.65
CA LYS A 148 9.55 5.55 20.73
C LYS A 148 9.03 6.97 20.54
N GLU A 149 7.74 7.15 20.80
CA GLU A 149 7.00 8.41 20.84
C GLU A 149 5.61 8.15 21.44
N TRP A 150 4.85 9.20 21.77
CA TRP A 150 3.42 9.08 22.09
C TRP A 150 2.60 8.56 20.91
N PHE A 151 1.71 7.59 21.20
CA PHE A 151 0.68 7.19 20.26
C PHE A 151 -0.58 6.68 20.98
N LEU A 152 -1.71 6.88 20.32
CA LEU A 152 -3.02 6.48 20.79
C LEU A 152 -3.34 5.04 20.38
N CYS A 153 -3.41 4.14 21.34
CA CYS A 153 -4.00 2.82 21.16
C CYS A 153 -5.52 2.97 21.15
N HIS A 154 -6.18 2.68 20.03
CA HIS A 154 -7.64 2.66 19.94
C HIS A 154 -8.14 1.23 19.73
N ARG A 155 -9.13 0.81 20.53
CA ARG A 155 -9.77 -0.49 20.39
C ARG A 155 -11.28 -0.35 20.49
N ARG A 156 -11.99 -0.75 19.43
CA ARG A 156 -13.44 -0.95 19.47
C ARG A 156 -13.73 -2.38 19.96
N LEU A 157 -14.72 -2.51 20.84
CA LEU A 157 -15.13 -3.78 21.44
C LEU A 157 -15.81 -4.71 20.42
N SER A 158 -15.68 -6.02 20.60
CA SER A 158 -16.49 -6.99 19.85
C SER A 158 -17.97 -6.91 20.27
N PRO A 159 -18.92 -7.37 19.44
CA PRO A 159 -20.34 -7.40 19.82
C PRO A 159 -20.61 -8.06 21.17
N GLU A 160 -19.91 -9.17 21.46
CA GLU A 160 -20.02 -9.89 22.73
C GLU A 160 -19.48 -9.06 23.91
N GLN A 161 -18.39 -8.33 23.70
CA GLN A 161 -17.83 -7.43 24.71
C GLN A 161 -18.75 -6.24 24.98
N ILE A 162 -19.36 -5.65 23.94
CA ILE A 162 -20.33 -4.55 24.07
C ILE A 162 -21.53 -4.99 24.92
N GLU A 163 -22.07 -6.19 24.65
CA GLU A 163 -23.17 -6.75 25.44
C GLU A 163 -22.78 -6.93 26.91
N ARG A 164 -21.58 -7.43 27.19
CA ARG A 164 -21.08 -7.62 28.57
C ARG A 164 -20.99 -6.32 29.37
N VAL A 165 -20.71 -5.20 28.71
CA VAL A 165 -20.56 -3.89 29.37
C VAL A 165 -21.79 -2.99 29.26
N ALA A 166 -22.91 -3.50 28.73
CA ALA A 166 -24.12 -2.72 28.50
C ALA A 166 -24.67 -2.05 29.78
N ASN A 167 -24.43 -2.65 30.94
CA ASN A 167 -24.87 -2.16 32.26
C ASN A 167 -23.72 -1.55 33.09
N GLY A 168 -22.62 -1.18 32.44
CA GLY A 168 -21.38 -0.76 33.10
C GLY A 168 -20.42 -1.90 33.37
N ALA A 169 -19.22 -1.54 33.80
CA ALA A 169 -18.12 -2.46 34.09
C ALA A 169 -17.24 -1.86 35.21
N SER A 170 -16.18 -2.58 35.58
CA SER A 170 -15.10 -2.00 36.37
C SER A 170 -13.76 -2.31 35.74
N PHE A 171 -12.89 -1.31 35.61
CA PHE A 171 -11.48 -1.53 35.28
C PHE A 171 -10.76 -2.17 36.48
N ARG A 172 -9.95 -3.20 36.22
CA ARG A 172 -9.31 -4.03 37.24
C ARG A 172 -7.79 -3.88 37.26
N ARG A 173 -7.15 -3.90 36.10
CA ARG A 173 -5.68 -3.80 35.98
C ARG A 173 -5.25 -3.58 34.54
N PHE A 174 -4.03 -3.11 34.35
CA PHE A 174 -3.30 -3.31 33.09
C PHE A 174 -2.50 -4.61 33.16
N GLU A 175 -2.36 -5.30 32.02
CA GLU A 175 -1.42 -6.41 31.85
C GLU A 175 -0.41 -6.05 30.76
N ILE A 176 0.88 -6.10 31.12
CA ILE A 176 2.01 -5.87 30.23
C ILE A 176 2.75 -7.20 30.06
N THR A 177 2.92 -7.62 28.82
CA THR A 177 3.55 -8.90 28.47
C THR A 177 4.62 -8.73 27.39
N ASN A 178 5.40 -9.78 27.16
CA ASN A 178 6.50 -9.83 26.19
C ASN A 178 7.71 -8.91 26.51
N GLY A 179 7.80 -8.40 27.74
CA GLY A 179 8.95 -7.64 28.23
C GLY A 179 10.18 -8.50 28.53
N ARG A 180 10.76 -9.12 27.49
CA ARG A 180 11.86 -10.10 27.61
C ARG A 180 13.25 -9.48 27.77
N ASN A 181 13.36 -8.15 27.78
CA ASN A 181 14.60 -7.40 28.01
C ASN A 181 15.22 -7.75 29.38
N LYS A 182 16.55 -7.80 29.43
CA LYS A 182 17.31 -8.08 30.68
C LYS A 182 17.68 -6.83 31.46
N ALA A 183 17.93 -5.73 30.75
CA ALA A 183 18.10 -4.43 31.36
C ALA A 183 16.75 -3.76 31.58
N ASP A 184 16.68 -2.85 32.54
CA ASP A 184 15.47 -2.07 32.80
C ASP A 184 15.12 -1.23 31.56
N ARG A 185 13.83 -1.23 31.23
CA ARG A 185 13.23 -0.45 30.15
C ARG A 185 12.00 0.26 30.67
N THR A 186 11.64 1.36 30.03
CA THR A 186 10.56 2.21 30.52
C THR A 186 9.53 2.44 29.43
N ILE A 187 8.24 2.34 29.74
CA ILE A 187 7.17 2.91 28.92
C ILE A 187 6.36 3.88 29.78
N TYR A 188 5.63 4.80 29.14
CA TYR A 188 4.75 5.71 29.84
C TYR A 188 3.31 5.54 29.36
N LEU A 189 2.38 5.65 30.29
CA LEU A 189 0.94 5.53 30.09
C LEU A 189 0.29 6.84 30.47
N ASP A 190 -0.65 7.29 29.66
CA ASP A 190 -1.52 8.43 29.97
C ASP A 190 -2.92 8.15 29.39
N ASN A 191 -3.93 8.79 29.96
CA ASN A 191 -5.33 8.81 29.56
C ASN A 191 -5.86 7.46 29.04
N LEU A 192 -6.26 6.60 29.98
CA LEU A 192 -7.18 5.51 29.67
C LEU A 192 -8.59 6.10 29.59
N ALA A 193 -9.25 6.02 28.43
CA ALA A 193 -10.63 6.43 28.27
C ALA A 193 -11.53 5.28 27.81
N VAL A 194 -12.79 5.33 28.24
CA VAL A 194 -13.87 4.44 27.80
C VAL A 194 -15.05 5.28 27.34
N PHE A 195 -15.60 4.98 26.17
CA PHE A 195 -16.66 5.81 25.59
C PHE A 195 -17.52 5.02 24.60
N THR A 196 -18.69 5.58 24.29
CA THR A 196 -19.47 5.17 23.13
C THR A 196 -19.08 6.04 21.95
N GLU A 197 -18.47 5.42 20.96
CA GLU A 197 -18.04 6.08 19.74
C GLU A 197 -19.22 6.63 18.95
N ARG A 198 -19.08 7.84 18.42
CA ARG A 198 -20.15 8.52 17.67
C ARG A 198 -19.84 8.51 16.19
N PHE A 199 -20.81 8.10 15.38
CA PHE A 199 -20.70 8.03 13.93
C PHE A 199 -21.58 9.08 13.25
N ALA A 200 -21.27 10.35 13.47
CA ALA A 200 -21.98 11.45 12.80
C ALA A 200 -21.77 11.36 11.27
N PRO A 201 -22.73 11.80 10.43
CA PRO A 201 -22.54 11.89 8.99
C PRO A 201 -21.29 12.70 8.64
N LEU A 202 -20.57 12.27 7.60
CA LEU A 202 -19.36 12.92 7.13
C LEU A 202 -19.64 13.67 5.82
N GLU A 203 -19.04 14.86 5.67
CA GLU A 203 -19.12 15.65 4.45
C GLU A 203 -17.77 15.64 3.72
N PHE A 204 -17.80 15.46 2.40
CA PHE A 204 -16.61 15.40 1.55
C PHE A 204 -16.74 16.38 0.39
N ALA A 205 -15.63 17.01 0.02
CA ALA A 205 -15.58 17.85 -1.17
C ALA A 205 -15.76 16.98 -2.43
N PRO A 206 -16.57 17.42 -3.40
CA PRO A 206 -16.68 16.69 -4.66
C PRO A 206 -15.36 16.76 -5.44
N ARG A 207 -14.84 15.61 -5.86
CA ARG A 207 -13.61 15.46 -6.64
C ARG A 207 -13.91 15.44 -8.13
N ARG A 208 -12.91 15.73 -8.98
CA ARG A 208 -13.05 15.68 -10.44
C ARG A 208 -13.62 14.33 -10.88
N GLN A 209 -14.45 14.32 -11.92
CA GLN A 209 -14.99 13.09 -12.47
C GLN A 209 -13.88 12.15 -12.95
N ARG A 210 -14.13 10.84 -12.95
CA ARG A 210 -13.20 9.87 -13.54
C ARG A 210 -12.99 10.15 -15.04
N GLY A 211 -11.82 9.78 -15.58
CA GLY A 211 -11.44 10.11 -16.96
C GLY A 211 -12.36 9.55 -18.04
N ILE A 212 -13.05 8.44 -17.73
CA ILE A 212 -14.04 7.80 -18.61
C ILE A 212 -15.39 7.66 -17.91
N ALA A 213 -16.41 7.27 -18.68
CA ALA A 213 -17.69 6.87 -18.11
C ALA A 213 -17.55 5.53 -17.37
N MET A 214 -18.15 5.44 -16.17
CA MET A 214 -18.27 4.19 -15.42
C MET A 214 -19.40 3.32 -15.98
N LEU A 215 -19.50 2.07 -15.53
CA LEU A 215 -20.61 1.20 -15.92
C LEU A 215 -21.96 1.82 -15.47
N PRO A 216 -23.05 1.65 -16.23
CA PRO A 216 -24.35 2.23 -15.87
C PRO A 216 -24.79 1.84 -14.45
N GLY A 217 -25.04 2.84 -13.60
CA GLY A 217 -25.46 2.65 -12.21
C GLY A 217 -24.32 2.44 -11.21
N GLN A 218 -23.07 2.35 -11.65
CA GLN A 218 -21.91 2.21 -10.78
C GLN A 218 -21.68 3.46 -9.92
N ASP A 219 -21.47 3.27 -8.61
CA ASP A 219 -21.05 4.34 -7.70
C ASP A 219 -19.66 4.88 -8.08
N VAL A 220 -19.55 6.20 -8.18
CA VAL A 220 -18.31 6.91 -8.52
C VAL A 220 -17.57 7.44 -7.29
N GLY A 221 -18.12 7.23 -6.09
CA GLY A 221 -17.58 7.75 -4.84
C GLY A 221 -17.54 9.27 -4.85
N ALA A 222 -16.42 9.86 -4.45
CA ALA A 222 -16.28 11.31 -4.37
C ALA A 222 -16.13 12.00 -5.75
N ASN A 223 -15.94 11.25 -6.86
CA ASN A 223 -15.66 11.79 -8.20
C ASN A 223 -16.90 12.35 -8.93
N THR A 224 -17.60 13.31 -8.30
CA THR A 224 -18.87 13.91 -8.78
C THR A 224 -18.74 15.40 -9.12
N GLY A 225 -17.59 16.01 -8.87
CA GLY A 225 -17.29 17.43 -9.03
C GLY A 225 -16.97 17.86 -10.46
N PRO A 226 -16.59 19.13 -10.66
CA PRO A 226 -16.31 19.69 -11.98
C PRO A 226 -15.01 19.14 -12.58
N GLY A 227 -14.96 19.09 -13.92
CA GLY A 227 -13.79 18.61 -14.66
C GLY A 227 -13.62 17.09 -14.62
N ARG A 228 -12.55 16.60 -15.26
CA ARG A 228 -12.19 15.18 -15.30
C ARG A 228 -10.74 14.97 -14.89
N LEU A 229 -10.48 13.86 -14.21
CA LEU A 229 -9.12 13.33 -14.06
C LEU A 229 -8.58 12.94 -15.44
N PRO A 230 -7.27 13.09 -15.69
CA PRO A 230 -6.66 12.74 -16.97
C PRO A 230 -6.49 11.22 -17.16
N PHE A 231 -7.06 10.41 -16.26
CA PHE A 231 -6.97 8.95 -16.28
C PHE A 231 -8.31 8.29 -15.90
N PRO A 232 -8.62 7.10 -16.45
CA PRO A 232 -7.89 6.48 -17.55
C PRO A 232 -8.02 7.29 -18.85
N THR A 233 -7.04 7.16 -19.74
CA THR A 233 -6.94 7.94 -20.99
C THR A 233 -7.82 7.42 -22.12
N ARG A 234 -8.43 6.23 -21.95
CA ARG A 234 -9.31 5.61 -22.96
C ARG A 234 -10.37 4.69 -22.35
N PRO A 235 -11.56 4.53 -22.98
CA PRO A 235 -12.64 3.66 -22.49
C PRO A 235 -12.33 2.16 -22.42
N GLU A 236 -11.36 1.70 -23.21
CA GLU A 236 -10.93 0.29 -23.24
C GLU A 236 -10.00 -0.05 -22.07
N THR A 237 -9.60 0.94 -21.26
CA THR A 237 -8.87 0.74 -20.00
C THR A 237 -7.63 -0.16 -20.20
N ILE A 238 -7.56 -1.31 -19.52
CA ILE A 238 -6.42 -2.21 -19.47
C ILE A 238 -6.32 -3.18 -20.65
N LEU A 239 -7.18 -3.05 -21.68
CA LEU A 239 -7.17 -3.90 -22.87
C LEU A 239 -5.73 -4.12 -23.38
N PRO A 240 -5.24 -5.37 -23.46
CA PRO A 240 -3.93 -5.65 -24.01
C PRO A 240 -3.75 -5.12 -25.44
N ALA A 241 -2.53 -4.70 -25.77
CA ALA A 241 -2.18 -4.21 -27.09
C ALA A 241 -2.24 -5.35 -28.14
N ASN A 242 -2.57 -5.01 -29.39
CA ASN A 242 -2.47 -5.93 -30.52
C ASN A 242 -1.33 -5.46 -31.43
N LEU A 243 -0.37 -6.33 -31.71
CA LEU A 243 0.77 -6.04 -32.59
C LEU A 243 0.36 -6.05 -34.06
N THR A 244 -0.71 -6.76 -34.40
CA THR A 244 -1.27 -6.76 -35.74
C THR A 244 -2.18 -5.54 -35.91
N GLU A 245 -1.76 -4.57 -36.73
CA GLU A 245 -2.52 -3.33 -36.96
C GLU A 245 -3.82 -3.56 -37.77
N LYS A 246 -3.75 -4.44 -38.78
CA LYS A 246 -4.87 -4.71 -39.69
C LYS A 246 -5.54 -6.01 -39.31
N PHE A 247 -6.67 -5.89 -38.62
CA PHE A 247 -7.52 -7.01 -38.23
C PHE A 247 -8.99 -6.61 -38.27
N THR A 248 -9.86 -7.61 -38.19
CA THR A 248 -11.30 -7.43 -38.02
C THR A 248 -11.79 -8.27 -36.86
N THR A 249 -12.73 -7.73 -36.08
CA THR A 249 -13.52 -8.49 -35.12
C THR A 249 -14.97 -8.55 -35.59
N THR A 250 -15.61 -9.71 -35.43
CA THR A 250 -17.01 -9.92 -35.82
C THR A 250 -17.72 -10.76 -34.77
N ILE A 251 -19.05 -10.64 -34.73
CA ILE A 251 -19.93 -11.48 -33.92
C ILE A 251 -21.01 -12.03 -34.83
N THR A 252 -21.18 -13.35 -34.80
CA THR A 252 -22.23 -14.05 -35.55
C THR A 252 -22.99 -14.99 -34.64
N GLY A 253 -24.32 -15.03 -34.78
CA GLY A 253 -25.14 -16.08 -34.18
C GLY A 253 -24.97 -17.40 -34.93
N ASP A 254 -24.89 -18.50 -34.19
CA ASP A 254 -24.84 -19.87 -34.71
C ASP A 254 -25.76 -20.77 -33.87
N GLY A 255 -27.01 -20.90 -34.30
CA GLY A 255 -28.07 -21.50 -33.49
C GLY A 255 -28.27 -20.71 -32.20
N GLU A 256 -28.15 -21.38 -31.05
CA GLU A 256 -28.22 -20.78 -29.71
C GLU A 256 -26.88 -20.18 -29.24
N ALA A 257 -25.81 -20.31 -30.04
CA ALA A 257 -24.49 -19.84 -29.68
C ALA A 257 -24.15 -18.50 -30.33
N PHE A 258 -23.20 -17.79 -29.72
CA PHE A 258 -22.61 -16.58 -30.27
C PHE A 258 -21.12 -16.80 -30.50
N VAL A 259 -20.66 -16.49 -31.71
CA VAL A 259 -19.29 -16.72 -32.15
C VAL A 259 -18.62 -15.37 -32.37
N PHE A 260 -17.60 -15.09 -31.55
CA PHE A 260 -16.77 -13.90 -31.66
C PHE A 260 -15.49 -14.28 -32.40
N THR A 261 -15.22 -13.63 -33.53
CA THR A 261 -14.08 -13.98 -34.37
C THR A 261 -13.16 -12.77 -34.53
N TYR A 262 -11.88 -12.97 -34.20
CA TYR A 262 -10.77 -12.12 -34.65
C TYR A 262 -10.16 -12.73 -35.92
N THR A 263 -9.85 -11.90 -36.90
CA THR A 263 -9.09 -12.29 -38.09
C THR A 263 -8.05 -11.22 -38.40
N GLY A 264 -6.78 -11.61 -38.39
CA GLY A 264 -5.64 -10.77 -38.73
C GLY A 264 -4.64 -11.53 -39.59
N ALA A 265 -3.58 -10.85 -40.03
CA ALA A 265 -2.51 -11.48 -40.82
C ALA A 265 -1.73 -12.55 -40.01
N ASP A 266 -1.82 -12.50 -38.69
CA ASP A 266 -1.19 -13.40 -37.74
C ASP A 266 -2.03 -14.64 -37.41
N GLY A 267 -3.30 -14.68 -37.82
CA GLY A 267 -4.16 -15.86 -37.71
C GLY A 267 -5.61 -15.52 -37.41
N ARG A 268 -6.35 -16.56 -37.00
CA ARG A 268 -7.78 -16.49 -36.69
C ARG A 268 -8.03 -17.08 -35.31
N LEU A 269 -8.70 -16.31 -34.47
CA LEU A 269 -9.12 -16.69 -33.12
C LEU A 269 -10.63 -16.65 -33.04
N THR A 270 -11.22 -17.70 -32.49
CA THR A 270 -12.65 -17.79 -32.25
C THR A 270 -12.93 -18.01 -30.78
N TYR A 271 -13.75 -17.16 -30.17
CA TYR A 271 -14.43 -17.45 -28.92
C TYR A 271 -15.88 -17.85 -29.24
N ARG A 272 -16.37 -18.90 -28.60
CA ARG A 272 -17.75 -19.34 -28.69
C ARG A 272 -18.40 -19.27 -27.31
N LEU A 273 -19.54 -18.59 -27.24
CA LEU A 273 -20.40 -18.52 -26.07
C LEU A 273 -21.66 -19.34 -26.32
N GLU A 274 -21.89 -20.37 -25.51
CA GLU A 274 -23.13 -21.14 -25.49
C GLU A 274 -23.87 -20.89 -24.17
N PRO A 275 -24.75 -19.87 -24.07
CA PRO A 275 -25.33 -19.41 -22.81
C PRO A 275 -26.32 -20.44 -22.23
N LYS A 276 -25.80 -21.48 -21.58
CA LYS A 276 -26.54 -22.66 -21.12
C LYS A 276 -26.56 -22.77 -19.60
N THR A 277 -25.46 -22.44 -18.94
CA THR A 277 -25.29 -22.69 -17.49
C THR A 277 -25.38 -21.43 -16.66
N GLY A 278 -25.25 -20.25 -17.27
CA GLY A 278 -25.15 -18.98 -16.53
C GLY A 278 -23.80 -18.78 -15.83
N THR A 279 -22.87 -19.72 -16.00
CA THR A 279 -21.47 -19.63 -15.56
C THR A 279 -20.58 -19.31 -16.76
N TRP A 280 -19.33 -18.93 -16.52
CA TRP A 280 -18.37 -18.74 -17.61
C TRP A 280 -17.85 -20.05 -18.21
N SER A 281 -18.32 -21.21 -17.73
CA SER A 281 -18.08 -22.52 -18.36
C SER A 281 -18.67 -22.63 -19.77
N ASP A 282 -19.59 -21.72 -20.10
CA ASP A 282 -20.24 -21.57 -21.40
C ASP A 282 -19.29 -21.04 -22.50
N LEU A 283 -18.07 -20.64 -22.12
CA LEU A 283 -17.04 -20.12 -23.01
C LEU A 283 -16.08 -21.21 -23.48
N SER A 284 -15.82 -21.21 -24.79
CA SER A 284 -14.68 -21.90 -25.39
C SER A 284 -13.91 -20.98 -26.33
N ALA A 285 -12.64 -21.29 -26.56
CA ALA A 285 -11.72 -20.56 -27.42
C ALA A 285 -10.90 -21.52 -28.28
N GLU A 286 -10.63 -21.14 -29.52
CA GLU A 286 -9.80 -21.89 -30.45
C GLU A 286 -8.99 -20.95 -31.33
N TRP A 287 -7.70 -21.22 -31.47
CA TRP A 287 -6.83 -20.59 -32.46
C TRP A 287 -6.67 -21.54 -33.65
N GLU A 288 -7.01 -21.09 -34.85
CA GLU A 288 -7.01 -21.94 -36.04
C GLU A 288 -5.59 -22.50 -36.31
N GLY A 289 -5.50 -23.83 -36.37
CA GLY A 289 -4.23 -24.52 -36.63
C GLY A 289 -3.26 -24.57 -35.44
N ARG A 290 -3.67 -24.16 -34.21
CA ARG A 290 -2.84 -24.25 -33.00
C ARG A 290 -3.60 -24.84 -31.82
N GLY A 291 -3.33 -26.12 -31.52
CA GLY A 291 -3.81 -26.79 -30.31
C GLY A 291 -5.25 -27.30 -30.37
N GLN A 292 -5.77 -27.69 -29.20
CA GLN A 292 -7.14 -28.19 -29.01
C GLN A 292 -8.08 -27.08 -28.54
N LEU A 293 -9.39 -27.36 -28.52
CA LEU A 293 -10.39 -26.48 -27.94
C LEU A 293 -10.08 -26.16 -26.47
N ILE A 294 -9.93 -24.87 -26.16
CA ILE A 294 -9.67 -24.37 -24.81
C ILE A 294 -11.00 -23.96 -24.17
N ARG A 295 -11.20 -24.29 -22.90
CA ARG A 295 -12.27 -23.74 -22.06
C ARG A 295 -11.62 -22.87 -20.98
N PRO A 296 -11.52 -21.54 -21.17
CA PRO A 296 -10.64 -20.69 -20.36
C PRO A 296 -11.17 -20.41 -18.95
N CYS A 297 -12.48 -20.56 -18.72
CA CYS A 297 -13.16 -20.07 -17.52
C CYS A 297 -14.13 -21.10 -16.91
N MET A 298 -13.75 -22.38 -16.90
CA MET A 298 -14.55 -23.44 -16.28
C MET A 298 -14.84 -23.12 -14.81
N ASP A 299 -16.12 -23.21 -14.44
CA ASP A 299 -16.65 -22.81 -13.14
C ASP A 299 -16.47 -21.31 -12.83
N GLY A 300 -16.16 -20.45 -13.81
CA GLY A 300 -16.05 -19.00 -13.62
C GLY A 300 -17.42 -18.31 -13.44
N GLY A 301 -17.40 -17.05 -13.04
CA GLY A 301 -18.58 -16.22 -12.80
C GLY A 301 -18.82 -15.88 -11.32
N VAL A 302 -20.02 -15.40 -11.00
CA VAL A 302 -20.37 -14.91 -9.66
C VAL A 302 -20.38 -16.00 -8.59
N ARG A 303 -20.11 -15.60 -7.34
CA ARG A 303 -20.29 -16.37 -6.11
C ARG A 303 -21.07 -15.52 -5.11
N PHE A 304 -22.07 -16.10 -4.47
CA PHE A 304 -22.91 -15.42 -3.50
C PHE A 304 -22.41 -15.59 -2.07
N ALA A 305 -22.69 -14.59 -1.25
CA ALA A 305 -22.43 -14.67 0.18
C ALA A 305 -23.51 -15.52 0.87
N VAL A 306 -23.16 -16.74 1.25
CA VAL A 306 -24.03 -17.65 2.00
C VAL A 306 -23.27 -18.10 3.26
N ASP A 307 -23.84 -17.86 4.44
CA ASP A 307 -23.24 -18.20 5.73
C ASP A 307 -21.77 -17.73 5.88
N GLY A 308 -21.49 -16.52 5.40
CA GLY A 308 -20.15 -15.92 5.44
C GLY A 308 -19.14 -16.49 4.43
N LYS A 309 -19.58 -17.36 3.51
CA LYS A 309 -18.72 -17.99 2.49
C LYS A 309 -19.13 -17.55 1.09
N ALA A 310 -18.16 -17.53 0.17
CA ALA A 310 -18.42 -17.38 -1.26
C ALA A 310 -18.84 -18.73 -1.85
N VAL A 311 -20.10 -18.83 -2.29
CA VAL A 311 -20.73 -20.08 -2.76
C VAL A 311 -21.17 -19.94 -4.21
N MET A 312 -20.95 -20.97 -5.01
CA MET A 312 -21.44 -21.03 -6.39
C MET A 312 -22.96 -21.11 -6.38
N PRO A 313 -23.68 -20.34 -7.22
CA PRO A 313 -25.12 -20.52 -7.35
C PRO A 313 -25.51 -21.96 -7.67
N GLU A 314 -26.56 -22.44 -7.00
CA GLU A 314 -27.12 -23.79 -7.15
C GLU A 314 -27.86 -23.94 -8.48
N GLY A 315 -28.35 -22.82 -9.03
CA GLY A 315 -29.02 -22.76 -10.31
C GLY A 315 -29.03 -21.35 -10.89
N PHE A 316 -29.10 -21.31 -12.23
CA PHE A 316 -29.28 -20.11 -13.01
C PHE A 316 -30.52 -20.26 -13.89
N GLU A 317 -31.53 -19.43 -13.67
CA GLU A 317 -32.67 -19.27 -14.56
C GLU A 317 -32.29 -18.30 -15.67
N HIS A 318 -32.38 -18.76 -16.92
CA HIS A 318 -32.10 -17.92 -18.08
C HIS A 318 -33.23 -16.92 -18.30
N VAL A 319 -32.93 -15.62 -18.14
CA VAL A 319 -33.91 -14.54 -18.37
C VAL A 319 -33.92 -14.14 -19.84
N GLY A 320 -32.75 -14.12 -20.47
CA GLY A 320 -32.62 -13.88 -21.91
C GLY A 320 -31.20 -13.55 -22.32
N THR A 321 -30.84 -13.92 -23.55
CA THR A 321 -29.58 -13.53 -24.18
C THR A 321 -29.88 -12.91 -25.54
N GLU A 322 -29.27 -11.76 -25.81
CA GLU A 322 -29.46 -11.04 -27.08
C GLU A 322 -28.15 -10.40 -27.53
N GLN A 323 -27.96 -10.29 -28.85
CA GLN A 323 -26.90 -9.48 -29.41
C GLN A 323 -27.35 -8.01 -29.46
N GLN A 324 -26.57 -7.13 -28.85
CA GLN A 324 -26.74 -5.68 -28.90
C GLN A 324 -25.53 -5.05 -29.58
N GLY A 325 -25.64 -4.78 -30.89
CA GLY A 325 -24.52 -4.25 -31.67
C GLY A 325 -23.34 -5.23 -31.73
N ASP A 326 -22.20 -4.81 -31.21
CA ASP A 326 -20.94 -5.56 -31.11
C ASP A 326 -20.76 -6.27 -29.75
N ALA A 327 -21.84 -6.43 -29.00
CA ALA A 327 -21.83 -7.15 -27.74
C ALA A 327 -22.98 -8.16 -27.64
N VAL A 328 -22.82 -9.15 -26.78
CA VAL A 328 -23.87 -10.09 -26.38
C VAL A 328 -24.19 -9.86 -24.92
N VAL A 329 -25.46 -9.55 -24.62
CA VAL A 329 -25.95 -9.32 -23.26
C VAL A 329 -26.73 -10.55 -22.83
N SER A 330 -26.28 -11.19 -21.75
CA SER A 330 -26.89 -12.38 -21.18
C SER A 330 -27.35 -12.11 -19.74
N ARG A 331 -28.63 -12.29 -19.48
CA ARG A 331 -29.28 -12.01 -18.19
C ARG A 331 -29.75 -13.30 -17.55
N TRP A 332 -29.47 -13.43 -16.27
CA TRP A 332 -29.76 -14.62 -15.48
C TRP A 332 -30.34 -14.22 -14.14
N ARG A 333 -31.22 -15.06 -13.60
CA ARG A 333 -31.58 -15.04 -12.19
C ARG A 333 -30.90 -16.21 -11.51
N ALA A 334 -29.92 -15.91 -10.68
CA ALA A 334 -29.14 -16.92 -9.97
C ALA A 334 -29.61 -17.06 -8.52
N GLY A 335 -29.47 -18.24 -7.94
CA GLY A 335 -29.83 -18.49 -6.54
C GLY A 335 -28.85 -19.40 -5.80
N ALA A 336 -28.61 -19.12 -4.52
CA ALA A 336 -27.80 -19.95 -3.61
C ALA A 336 -28.25 -19.74 -2.16
N GLY A 337 -28.44 -20.80 -1.38
CA GLY A 337 -28.70 -20.67 0.06
C GLY A 337 -29.86 -19.74 0.44
N GLY A 338 -30.94 -19.73 -0.36
CA GLY A 338 -32.10 -18.86 -0.16
C GLY A 338 -31.93 -17.40 -0.63
N VAL A 339 -30.76 -17.02 -1.11
CA VAL A 339 -30.50 -15.73 -1.76
C VAL A 339 -30.76 -15.88 -3.26
N SER A 340 -31.42 -14.89 -3.87
CA SER A 340 -31.58 -14.79 -5.34
C SER A 340 -31.21 -13.39 -5.83
N CYS A 341 -30.53 -13.31 -6.96
CA CYS A 341 -30.05 -12.07 -7.56
C CYS A 341 -30.05 -12.16 -9.07
N ASP A 342 -30.41 -11.06 -9.73
CA ASP A 342 -30.25 -10.92 -11.17
C ASP A 342 -28.79 -10.59 -11.49
N VAL A 343 -28.23 -11.29 -12.48
CA VAL A 343 -26.84 -11.17 -12.93
C VAL A 343 -26.86 -10.91 -14.43
N THR A 344 -26.18 -9.85 -14.85
CA THR A 344 -26.01 -9.51 -16.26
C THR A 344 -24.55 -9.63 -16.64
N TYR A 345 -24.27 -10.43 -17.67
CA TYR A 345 -22.98 -10.48 -18.33
C TYR A 345 -23.08 -9.80 -19.69
N THR A 346 -22.13 -8.93 -20.02
CA THR A 346 -21.98 -8.36 -21.36
C THR A 346 -20.64 -8.78 -21.95
N TYR A 347 -20.70 -9.56 -23.03
CA TYR A 347 -19.54 -10.09 -23.73
C TYR A 347 -19.26 -9.28 -24.99
N ARG A 348 -18.02 -8.89 -25.22
CA ARG A 348 -17.58 -8.26 -26.47
C ARG A 348 -16.14 -8.64 -26.81
N LEU A 349 -15.81 -8.65 -28.09
CA LEU A 349 -14.44 -8.95 -28.55
C LEU A 349 -13.73 -7.66 -28.98
N TRP A 350 -12.69 -7.30 -28.22
CA TRP A 350 -11.79 -6.21 -28.56
C TRP A 350 -10.41 -6.78 -28.85
N SER A 351 -9.96 -6.63 -30.10
CA SER A 351 -8.76 -7.32 -30.61
C SER A 351 -8.86 -8.84 -30.34
N LYS A 352 -7.92 -9.42 -29.59
CA LYS A 352 -7.91 -10.84 -29.20
C LYS A 352 -8.48 -11.10 -27.81
N SER A 353 -8.97 -10.05 -27.13
CA SER A 353 -9.46 -10.13 -25.77
C SER A 353 -10.98 -10.21 -25.75
N LEU A 354 -11.52 -11.30 -25.21
CA LEU A 354 -12.92 -11.36 -24.84
C LEU A 354 -13.12 -10.58 -23.54
N VAL A 355 -13.89 -9.50 -23.61
CA VAL A 355 -14.21 -8.63 -22.48
C VAL A 355 -15.55 -9.05 -21.90
N ILE A 356 -15.59 -9.21 -20.58
CA ILE A 356 -16.79 -9.60 -19.82
C ILE A 356 -17.07 -8.53 -18.78
N ASP A 357 -18.09 -7.70 -19.04
CA ASP A 357 -18.66 -6.82 -18.01
C ASP A 357 -19.65 -7.65 -17.17
N THR A 358 -19.54 -7.59 -15.84
CA THR A 358 -20.41 -8.31 -14.90
C THR A 358 -21.11 -7.33 -13.98
N VAL A 359 -22.45 -7.34 -13.99
CA VAL A 359 -23.28 -6.47 -13.15
C VAL A 359 -24.29 -7.31 -12.36
N ALA A 360 -24.30 -7.13 -11.04
CA ALA A 360 -25.30 -7.73 -10.15
C ALA A 360 -25.55 -6.80 -8.94
N THR A 361 -26.77 -6.31 -8.81
CA THR A 361 -27.15 -5.32 -7.77
C THR A 361 -27.78 -5.99 -6.54
N GLY A 362 -27.78 -5.31 -5.41
CA GLY A 362 -28.34 -5.77 -4.13
C GLY A 362 -27.31 -6.31 -3.14
N GLY A 363 -26.00 -6.17 -3.40
CA GLY A 363 -24.95 -6.55 -2.46
C GLY A 363 -24.86 -8.05 -2.10
N ASN A 364 -25.36 -8.94 -2.97
CA ASN A 364 -25.38 -10.40 -2.71
C ASN A 364 -24.11 -11.14 -3.16
N VAL A 365 -23.31 -10.52 -4.03
CA VAL A 365 -22.07 -11.11 -4.55
C VAL A 365 -20.97 -11.03 -3.50
N ALA A 366 -20.33 -12.16 -3.22
CA ALA A 366 -19.12 -12.24 -2.39
C ALA A 366 -17.86 -12.19 -3.25
N GLU A 367 -17.87 -12.83 -4.43
CA GLU A 367 -16.73 -12.88 -5.33
C GLU A 367 -17.19 -13.02 -6.79
N VAL A 368 -16.34 -12.60 -7.72
CA VAL A 368 -16.44 -12.99 -9.13
C VAL A 368 -15.12 -13.68 -9.49
N ARG A 369 -15.20 -14.90 -10.02
CA ARG A 369 -14.02 -15.74 -10.25
C ARG A 369 -13.78 -16.03 -11.73
N TYR A 370 -12.51 -16.13 -12.12
CA TYR A 370 -12.16 -16.63 -13.45
C TYR A 370 -12.47 -18.12 -13.63
N GLY A 371 -12.32 -18.91 -12.56
CA GLY A 371 -12.43 -20.36 -12.62
C GLY A 371 -11.12 -21.02 -13.04
N SER A 372 -11.19 -22.05 -13.87
CA SER A 372 -10.02 -22.77 -14.38
C SER A 372 -10.02 -22.89 -15.91
N ALA A 373 -8.85 -22.91 -16.51
CA ALA A 373 -8.65 -23.28 -17.90
C ALA A 373 -8.51 -24.81 -18.05
N LYS A 374 -9.14 -25.34 -19.10
CA LYS A 374 -9.00 -26.74 -19.56
C LYS A 374 -8.69 -26.76 -21.06
N GLY A 375 -8.07 -27.84 -21.52
CA GLY A 375 -7.69 -28.01 -22.94
C GLY A 375 -6.36 -27.36 -23.32
N LEU A 376 -5.59 -26.86 -22.34
CA LEU A 376 -4.23 -26.41 -22.56
C LEU A 376 -3.28 -27.60 -22.70
N GLU A 377 -2.48 -27.63 -23.76
CA GLU A 377 -1.41 -28.58 -23.99
C GLU A 377 -0.17 -28.20 -23.16
N ASN A 378 0.34 -29.12 -22.35
CA ASN A 378 1.53 -29.00 -21.50
C ASN A 378 1.63 -27.64 -20.74
N PRO A 379 0.61 -27.27 -19.95
CA PRO A 379 0.50 -25.92 -19.42
C PRO A 379 1.58 -25.58 -18.40
N ARG A 380 2.11 -24.36 -18.49
CA ARG A 380 2.99 -23.74 -17.49
C ARG A 380 2.49 -22.34 -17.13
N LEU A 381 2.79 -21.87 -15.91
CA LEU A 381 2.45 -20.52 -15.47
C LEU A 381 3.70 -19.66 -15.32
N VAL A 382 3.67 -18.48 -15.91
CA VAL A 382 4.77 -17.49 -15.87
C VAL A 382 4.24 -16.20 -15.25
N THR A 383 4.95 -15.66 -14.26
CA THR A 383 4.61 -14.37 -13.64
C THR A 383 5.58 -13.29 -14.07
N ASN A 384 5.09 -12.05 -14.14
CA ASN A 384 5.88 -10.91 -14.58
C ASN A 384 6.39 -10.12 -13.36
N PRO A 385 7.64 -9.60 -13.40
CA PRO A 385 8.07 -8.52 -12.52
C PRO A 385 7.06 -7.36 -12.52
N TYR A 386 6.89 -6.73 -11.36
CA TYR A 386 6.01 -5.58 -11.09
C TYR A 386 4.49 -5.79 -11.27
N TYR A 387 4.04 -6.74 -12.10
CA TYR A 387 2.60 -7.04 -12.19
C TYR A 387 2.16 -7.93 -11.02
N THR A 388 1.61 -7.29 -9.98
CA THR A 388 1.31 -7.93 -8.71
C THR A 388 0.00 -7.45 -8.10
N TYR A 389 -0.67 -8.34 -7.38
CA TYR A 389 -1.76 -7.99 -6.48
C TYR A 389 -1.28 -7.84 -5.03
N GLY A 390 0.01 -7.53 -4.85
CA GLY A 390 0.69 -7.50 -3.56
C GLY A 390 1.00 -8.91 -3.08
N GLY A 391 0.01 -9.60 -2.50
CA GLY A 391 0.13 -10.96 -1.91
C GLY A 391 0.26 -12.10 -2.91
N SER A 392 -0.15 -11.87 -4.15
CA SER A 392 -0.24 -12.87 -5.22
C SER A 392 0.01 -12.20 -6.57
N ARG A 393 0.31 -12.99 -7.61
CA ARG A 393 0.48 -12.47 -8.98
C ARG A 393 -0.42 -13.21 -9.96
N PRO A 394 -1.16 -12.50 -10.83
CA PRO A 394 -1.68 -13.10 -12.04
C PRO A 394 -0.53 -13.73 -12.84
N ALA A 395 -0.82 -14.84 -13.50
CA ALA A 395 0.12 -15.53 -14.36
C ALA A 395 -0.36 -15.55 -15.81
N VAL A 396 0.60 -15.70 -16.72
CA VAL A 396 0.38 -16.09 -18.10
C VAL A 396 0.43 -17.61 -18.15
N ALA A 397 -0.64 -18.23 -18.64
CA ALA A 397 -0.64 -19.65 -18.96
C ALA A 397 -0.02 -19.85 -20.36
N VAL A 398 1.11 -20.54 -20.40
CA VAL A 398 1.80 -20.96 -21.62
C VAL A 398 1.28 -22.34 -22.02
N SER A 399 0.98 -22.54 -23.29
CA SER A 399 0.46 -23.80 -23.83
C SER A 399 0.97 -24.09 -25.24
N GLY A 400 1.09 -25.38 -25.57
CA GLY A 400 1.59 -25.84 -26.86
C GLY A 400 3.12 -25.89 -26.92
N PRO A 401 3.69 -26.37 -28.03
CA PRO A 401 5.13 -26.50 -28.18
C PRO A 401 5.79 -25.14 -28.53
N PRO A 402 7.10 -24.97 -28.29
CA PRO A 402 7.81 -23.70 -28.51
C PRO A 402 7.71 -23.11 -29.93
N GLU A 403 7.54 -23.95 -30.95
CA GLU A 403 7.37 -23.54 -32.34
C GLU A 403 5.95 -23.06 -32.68
N ALA A 404 4.96 -23.36 -31.83
CA ALA A 404 3.57 -22.96 -32.02
C ALA A 404 2.87 -22.65 -30.69
N PRO A 405 3.40 -21.73 -29.86
CA PRO A 405 2.88 -21.48 -28.54
C PRO A 405 1.56 -20.71 -28.59
N LEU A 406 0.81 -20.84 -27.50
CA LEU A 406 -0.32 -20.01 -27.14
C LEU A 406 -0.15 -19.51 -25.70
N PHE A 407 -0.51 -18.25 -25.49
CA PHE A 407 -0.48 -17.57 -24.21
C PHE A 407 -1.89 -17.16 -23.83
N LEU A 408 -2.34 -17.57 -22.64
CA LEU A 408 -3.66 -17.25 -22.08
C LEU A 408 -3.50 -16.42 -20.80
N THR A 409 -4.23 -15.30 -20.70
CA THR A 409 -4.31 -14.49 -19.49
C THR A 409 -5.74 -14.12 -19.15
N GLY A 410 -5.95 -13.81 -17.87
CA GLY A 410 -7.10 -13.06 -17.38
C GLY A 410 -6.64 -11.83 -16.64
N ASN A 411 -7.13 -10.65 -17.03
CA ASN A 411 -6.78 -9.39 -16.39
C ASN A 411 -8.04 -8.68 -15.85
N THR A 412 -7.98 -8.28 -14.57
CA THR A 412 -9.08 -7.63 -13.86
C THR A 412 -8.93 -6.13 -13.98
N ASP A 413 -9.97 -5.45 -14.45
CA ASP A 413 -9.94 -3.99 -14.63
C ASP A 413 -9.93 -3.25 -13.30
N TRP A 414 -8.81 -2.57 -13.00
CA TRP A 414 -8.69 -1.78 -11.78
C TRP A 414 -9.30 -0.38 -11.87
N TYR A 415 -9.70 0.09 -13.06
CA TYR A 415 -10.35 1.39 -13.24
C TYR A 415 -11.88 1.34 -13.04
N LEU A 416 -12.49 0.16 -13.25
CA LEU A 416 -13.95 -0.04 -13.30
C LEU A 416 -14.50 -0.99 -12.22
N SER A 417 -13.69 -1.43 -11.26
CA SER A 417 -14.15 -2.39 -10.24
C SER A 417 -14.83 -1.74 -9.04
N ASN A 418 -15.90 -2.36 -8.55
CA ASN A 418 -16.51 -2.07 -7.24
C ASN A 418 -16.09 -3.05 -6.13
N ALA A 419 -15.20 -4.00 -6.42
CA ALA A 419 -14.72 -4.91 -5.40
C ALA A 419 -13.83 -4.24 -4.36
N SER A 420 -13.69 -4.92 -3.23
CA SER A 420 -12.77 -4.55 -2.16
C SER A 420 -11.34 -4.96 -2.48
N GLU A 421 -11.13 -6.07 -3.20
CA GLU A 421 -9.80 -6.50 -3.64
C GLU A 421 -9.84 -7.43 -4.87
N PRO A 422 -8.83 -7.38 -5.76
CA PRO A 422 -8.49 -8.46 -6.65
C PRO A 422 -7.57 -9.47 -5.94
N TRP A 423 -7.58 -10.72 -6.42
CA TRP A 423 -6.66 -11.76 -5.94
C TRP A 423 -6.30 -12.72 -7.06
N ALA A 424 -5.13 -13.34 -6.95
CA ALA A 424 -4.65 -14.32 -7.90
C ALA A 424 -4.37 -15.67 -7.23
N GLU A 425 -4.56 -16.75 -7.98
CA GLU A 425 -4.22 -18.11 -7.59
C GLU A 425 -3.64 -18.83 -8.80
N ASN A 426 -2.47 -19.42 -8.59
CA ASN A 426 -1.69 -20.06 -9.64
C ASN A 426 -1.66 -21.57 -9.38
N VAL A 427 -2.37 -22.32 -10.23
CA VAL A 427 -2.39 -23.80 -10.21
C VAL A 427 -2.09 -24.28 -11.62
N ALA A 428 -1.06 -25.11 -11.79
CA ALA A 428 -0.67 -25.68 -13.08
C ALA A 428 -0.74 -27.21 -13.02
N LYS A 429 -1.95 -27.78 -13.12
CA LYS A 429 -2.16 -29.23 -13.22
C LYS A 429 -2.78 -29.57 -14.59
N PRO A 430 -2.51 -30.75 -15.18
CA PRO A 430 -3.00 -31.07 -16.53
C PRO A 430 -4.51 -30.94 -16.74
N ALA A 431 -5.32 -31.20 -15.70
CA ALA A 431 -6.78 -31.11 -15.77
C ALA A 431 -7.35 -29.78 -15.23
N GLU A 432 -6.51 -28.92 -14.68
CA GLU A 432 -6.92 -27.71 -13.97
C GLU A 432 -5.79 -26.67 -13.96
N VAL A 433 -5.95 -25.63 -14.77
CA VAL A 433 -5.02 -24.49 -14.78
C VAL A 433 -5.72 -23.25 -14.26
N ARG A 434 -5.28 -22.70 -13.13
CA ARG A 434 -5.75 -21.39 -12.64
C ARG A 434 -4.60 -20.41 -12.81
N PHE A 435 -4.84 -19.35 -13.57
CA PHE A 435 -3.84 -18.31 -13.86
C PHE A 435 -4.20 -16.96 -13.21
N ASN A 436 -5.41 -16.84 -12.65
CA ASN A 436 -5.88 -15.70 -11.88
C ASN A 436 -7.06 -16.14 -10.98
N GLY A 437 -7.36 -15.38 -9.94
CA GLY A 437 -8.39 -15.70 -8.94
C GLY A 437 -9.70 -14.98 -9.22
N GLY A 438 -9.67 -13.64 -9.24
CA GLY A 438 -10.84 -12.79 -9.50
C GLY A 438 -10.91 -11.60 -8.56
N THR A 439 -12.13 -11.23 -8.13
CA THR A 439 -12.38 -10.14 -7.18
C THR A 439 -13.19 -10.59 -5.96
N ARG A 440 -13.06 -9.87 -4.84
CA ARG A 440 -13.83 -10.10 -3.59
C ARG A 440 -14.53 -8.84 -3.09
N TYR A 441 -15.72 -9.04 -2.54
CA TYR A 441 -16.58 -8.04 -1.95
C TYR A 441 -16.72 -8.27 -0.44
N THR A 442 -16.11 -7.38 0.33
CA THR A 442 -16.15 -7.41 1.79
C THR A 442 -17.28 -6.52 2.31
N GLN A 443 -17.92 -6.93 3.40
CA GLN A 443 -18.99 -6.14 4.01
C GLN A 443 -18.44 -4.84 4.59
N LEU A 444 -19.16 -3.74 4.36
CA LEU A 444 -18.93 -2.50 5.10
C LEU A 444 -19.33 -2.71 6.57
N THR A 445 -18.96 -1.78 7.44
CA THR A 445 -19.22 -1.85 8.89
C THR A 445 -20.71 -1.92 9.26
N HIS A 446 -21.62 -1.52 8.37
CA HIS A 446 -23.08 -1.71 8.53
C HIS A 446 -23.62 -3.08 8.04
N GLY A 447 -22.75 -4.02 7.65
CA GLY A 447 -23.11 -5.37 7.24
C GLY A 447 -23.51 -5.56 5.76
N LYS A 448 -23.74 -4.50 4.98
CA LYS A 448 -24.00 -4.61 3.53
C LYS A 448 -22.72 -4.69 2.70
N ARG A 449 -22.78 -5.31 1.53
CA ARG A 449 -21.73 -5.26 0.49
C ARG A 449 -22.13 -4.27 -0.61
N ASN A 450 -21.14 -3.85 -1.38
CA ASN A 450 -21.34 -3.08 -2.60
C ASN A 450 -22.00 -3.94 -3.68
N ASP A 451 -22.70 -3.27 -4.60
CA ASP A 451 -23.17 -3.88 -5.83
C ASP A 451 -22.00 -4.27 -6.72
N CYS A 452 -22.14 -5.40 -7.41
CA CYS A 452 -21.11 -5.97 -8.27
C CYS A 452 -21.08 -5.22 -9.60
N TYR A 453 -19.92 -4.63 -9.88
CA TYR A 453 -19.57 -4.01 -11.16
C TYR A 453 -18.12 -4.37 -11.46
N GLU A 454 -17.92 -5.17 -12.51
CA GLU A 454 -16.60 -5.65 -12.90
C GLU A 454 -16.42 -5.65 -14.41
N ARG A 455 -15.17 -5.51 -14.84
CA ARG A 455 -14.73 -5.81 -16.19
C ARG A 455 -13.54 -6.77 -16.14
N PHE A 456 -13.65 -7.85 -16.91
CA PHE A 456 -12.61 -8.86 -17.05
C PHE A 456 -12.17 -8.98 -18.51
N PHE A 457 -10.89 -9.25 -18.72
CA PHE A 457 -10.31 -9.49 -20.05
C PHE A 457 -9.75 -10.90 -20.10
N ILE A 458 -10.26 -11.74 -21.00
CA ILE A 458 -9.70 -13.06 -21.31
C ILE A 458 -8.99 -12.96 -22.65
N THR A 459 -7.68 -13.12 -22.65
CA THR A 459 -6.85 -12.91 -23.85
C THR A 459 -6.10 -14.18 -24.21
N LEU A 460 -6.26 -14.63 -25.45
CA LEU A 460 -5.51 -15.75 -26.04
C LEU A 460 -4.74 -15.24 -27.26
N SER A 461 -3.42 -15.42 -27.27
CA SER A 461 -2.57 -14.98 -28.38
C SER A 461 -1.37 -15.90 -28.62
N PRO A 462 -0.87 -16.03 -29.85
CA PRO A 462 0.44 -16.61 -30.14
C PRO A 462 1.63 -15.69 -29.77
N ARG A 463 1.38 -14.46 -29.33
CA ARG A 463 2.40 -13.46 -28.94
C ARG A 463 2.27 -13.10 -27.47
N TYR A 464 3.36 -13.24 -26.71
CA TYR A 464 3.39 -12.96 -25.28
C TYR A 464 3.09 -11.48 -24.97
N GLU A 465 3.59 -10.57 -25.79
CA GLU A 465 3.50 -9.12 -25.62
C GLU A 465 2.05 -8.60 -25.65
N GLU A 466 1.16 -9.37 -26.30
CA GLU A 466 -0.26 -9.06 -26.50
C GLU A 466 -1.18 -9.61 -25.40
N VAL A 467 -0.65 -10.36 -24.43
CA VAL A 467 -1.45 -10.86 -23.28
C VAL A 467 -1.25 -10.03 -22.01
N LEU A 468 -0.29 -9.11 -22.03
CA LEU A 468 0.06 -8.21 -20.94
C LEU A 468 -0.89 -6.98 -20.93
N PRO A 469 -1.48 -6.63 -19.77
CA PRO A 469 -2.44 -5.53 -19.69
C PRO A 469 -1.79 -4.17 -19.97
N THR A 470 -2.54 -3.27 -20.60
CA THR A 470 -2.12 -1.87 -20.80
C THR A 470 -2.36 -1.05 -19.54
N ILE A 471 -1.51 -0.06 -19.27
CA ILE A 471 -1.77 0.95 -18.23
C ILE A 471 -2.27 2.23 -18.91
N ALA A 472 -3.57 2.49 -18.81
CA ALA A 472 -4.23 3.64 -19.46
C ALA A 472 -4.05 4.96 -18.67
N ASN A 473 -2.84 5.26 -18.21
CA ASN A 473 -2.51 6.54 -17.56
C ASN A 473 -1.90 7.53 -18.55
N PRO A 474 -1.89 8.84 -18.25
CA PRO A 474 -1.15 9.81 -19.05
C PRO A 474 0.36 9.57 -18.93
N VAL A 475 1.11 9.94 -19.98
CA VAL A 475 2.57 10.01 -19.90
C VAL A 475 2.97 11.13 -18.93
N SER A 476 3.95 10.86 -18.08
CA SER A 476 4.54 11.85 -17.18
C SER A 476 5.07 13.05 -17.96
N PRO A 477 4.68 14.30 -17.60
CA PRO A 477 5.25 15.50 -18.22
C PRO A 477 6.72 15.73 -17.82
N TRP A 478 7.16 15.08 -16.74
CA TRP A 478 8.49 15.26 -16.14
C TRP A 478 9.52 14.21 -16.56
N LYS A 479 9.21 13.32 -17.52
CA LYS A 479 10.19 12.31 -18.00
C LYS A 479 11.52 12.94 -18.41
N HIS A 480 11.50 14.13 -19.00
CA HIS A 480 12.71 14.85 -19.39
C HIS A 480 13.66 15.16 -18.21
N ILE A 481 13.14 15.25 -16.98
CA ILE A 481 13.92 15.36 -15.73
C ILE A 481 14.21 13.97 -15.17
N THR A 482 13.18 13.13 -15.01
CA THR A 482 13.32 11.84 -14.30
C THR A 482 14.16 10.82 -15.07
N GLY A 483 14.17 10.88 -16.40
CA GLY A 483 14.96 10.00 -17.26
C GLY A 483 16.39 10.50 -17.55
N THR A 484 16.77 11.69 -17.09
CA THR A 484 18.10 12.27 -17.36
C THR A 484 18.95 12.47 -16.11
N LYS A 485 18.36 12.34 -14.91
CA LYS A 485 19.04 12.54 -13.63
C LYS A 485 19.08 11.26 -12.82
N LEU A 486 20.14 11.05 -12.05
CA LEU A 486 20.16 10.03 -11.00
C LEU A 486 19.30 10.46 -9.82
N TRP A 487 18.69 9.50 -9.14
CA TRP A 487 17.88 9.77 -7.96
C TRP A 487 18.60 9.40 -6.65
N ARG A 488 18.39 10.18 -5.58
CA ARG A 488 18.88 9.88 -4.22
C ARG A 488 18.01 10.46 -3.10
N ALA A 489 17.68 9.63 -2.11
CA ALA A 489 17.18 10.09 -0.81
C ALA A 489 18.32 10.53 0.12
N HIS A 490 18.08 11.58 0.91
CA HIS A 490 19.00 12.13 1.90
C HIS A 490 18.29 12.43 3.21
N GLY A 491 18.67 11.79 4.32
CA GLY A 491 18.12 12.17 5.62
C GLY A 491 18.76 13.45 6.17
N ALA A 492 17.97 14.51 6.38
CA ALA A 492 18.42 15.71 7.09
C ALA A 492 19.08 15.39 8.44
N GLY A 493 20.32 15.85 8.61
CA GLY A 493 21.14 15.68 9.80
C GLY A 493 21.47 17.02 10.42
N ASN A 494 22.76 17.36 10.44
CA ASN A 494 23.21 18.73 10.68
C ASN A 494 23.37 19.41 9.31
N ARG A 495 22.68 20.54 9.11
CA ARG A 495 22.59 21.20 7.79
C ARG A 495 23.95 21.65 7.23
N ASP A 496 24.94 21.97 8.06
CA ASP A 496 26.28 22.30 7.56
C ASP A 496 27.02 21.08 7.02
N THR A 497 26.88 19.94 7.72
CA THR A 497 27.43 18.66 7.24
C THR A 497 26.73 18.18 5.97
N ASP A 498 25.41 18.38 5.87
CA ASP A 498 24.62 18.07 4.68
C ASP A 498 25.07 18.93 3.48
N ARG A 499 25.25 20.25 3.70
CA ARG A 499 25.80 21.17 2.68
C ARG A 499 27.18 20.72 2.22
N ALA A 500 28.08 20.37 3.14
CA ALA A 500 29.42 19.91 2.81
C ALA A 500 29.41 18.60 1.99
N TYR A 501 28.51 17.68 2.31
CA TYR A 501 28.31 16.43 1.59
C TYR A 501 27.90 16.67 0.12
N TRP A 502 26.88 17.50 -0.11
CA TRP A 502 26.40 17.79 -1.47
C TRP A 502 27.37 18.68 -2.25
N LYS A 503 28.06 19.62 -1.58
CA LYS A 503 29.17 20.37 -2.18
C LYS A 503 30.28 19.46 -2.67
N ARG A 504 30.61 18.40 -1.92
CA ARG A 504 31.58 17.40 -2.35
C ARG A 504 31.10 16.69 -3.62
N CYS A 505 29.85 16.25 -3.65
CA CYS A 505 29.27 15.61 -4.84
C CYS A 505 29.34 16.53 -6.07
N HIS A 506 28.96 17.80 -5.90
CA HIS A 506 29.10 18.82 -6.93
C HIS A 506 30.57 19.05 -7.34
N ARG A 507 31.53 19.06 -6.41
CA ARG A 507 32.96 19.17 -6.78
C ARG A 507 33.48 18.00 -7.63
N TYR A 508 32.89 16.82 -7.50
CA TYR A 508 33.19 15.67 -8.36
C TYR A 508 32.48 15.71 -9.72
N GLY A 509 31.84 16.82 -10.11
CA GLY A 509 31.20 16.95 -11.42
C GLY A 509 29.80 16.32 -11.51
N MET A 510 29.27 15.79 -10.40
CA MET A 510 27.89 15.27 -10.37
C MET A 510 26.91 16.45 -10.36
N ARG A 511 26.16 16.63 -11.47
CA ARG A 511 25.21 17.74 -11.70
C ARG A 511 23.79 17.23 -11.92
N GLU A 512 23.66 16.13 -12.63
CA GLU A 512 22.36 15.54 -12.98
C GLU A 512 21.84 14.62 -11.88
N VAL A 513 21.41 15.24 -10.77
CA VAL A 513 20.90 14.52 -9.60
C VAL A 513 19.60 15.15 -9.11
N VAL A 514 18.61 14.29 -8.85
CA VAL A 514 17.42 14.60 -8.06
C VAL A 514 17.64 14.11 -6.64
N VAL A 515 17.41 14.99 -5.67
CA VAL A 515 17.57 14.70 -4.26
C VAL A 515 16.25 14.95 -3.53
N THR A 516 15.76 13.97 -2.80
CA THR A 516 14.63 14.18 -1.89
C THR A 516 15.12 14.04 -0.46
N ASP A 517 14.76 14.99 0.41
CA ASP A 517 14.98 14.82 1.84
C ASP A 517 14.18 13.60 2.32
N HIS A 518 14.63 12.95 3.39
CA HIS A 518 13.91 11.87 4.07
C HIS A 518 12.98 12.48 5.13
N GLU A 519 12.22 11.66 5.88
CA GLU A 519 11.29 12.23 6.86
C GLU A 519 11.96 13.04 7.99
N THR A 520 13.28 12.92 8.18
CA THR A 520 14.04 13.61 9.23
C THR A 520 14.13 15.12 9.03
N MET A 521 13.67 15.67 7.91
CA MET A 521 13.43 17.11 7.79
C MET A 521 12.27 17.58 8.70
N TRP A 522 11.28 16.71 8.91
CA TRP A 522 10.06 17.04 9.65
C TRP A 522 10.12 16.71 11.14
N ARG A 523 11.06 15.84 11.55
CA ARG A 523 11.20 15.38 12.94
C ARG A 523 12.64 15.39 13.44
N ASP A 524 12.84 15.61 14.74
CA ASP A 524 14.14 15.60 15.40
C ASP A 524 14.47 14.23 16.01
N GLY A 525 13.43 13.49 16.39
CA GLY A 525 13.43 12.17 17.02
C GLY A 525 12.25 11.34 16.53
N GLY A 526 11.44 10.79 17.43
CA GLY A 526 10.34 9.86 17.12
C GLY A 526 9.06 10.51 16.59
N GLU A 527 9.02 11.83 16.45
CA GLU A 527 7.80 12.62 16.29
C GLU A 527 7.12 12.37 14.93
N SER A 528 5.85 12.79 14.82
CA SER A 528 5.08 12.81 13.55
C SER A 528 5.80 13.58 12.45
N PHE A 529 5.59 13.20 11.19
CA PHE A 529 6.37 13.71 10.05
C PHE A 529 5.55 13.84 8.75
N THR A 530 4.24 13.66 8.82
CA THR A 530 3.30 13.70 7.70
C THR A 530 2.16 14.66 8.02
N PHE A 531 1.35 15.03 7.03
CA PHE A 531 0.18 15.92 7.21
C PHE A 531 0.48 17.22 7.98
N ARG A 532 1.57 17.90 7.64
CA ARG A 532 2.01 19.10 8.37
C ARG A 532 2.70 20.10 7.47
N THR A 533 2.85 21.32 8.00
CA THR A 533 3.42 22.45 7.28
C THR A 533 4.68 23.03 7.90
N ARG A 534 5.11 22.54 9.07
CA ARG A 534 6.25 23.09 9.83
C ARG A 534 7.39 22.08 9.92
N ALA A 535 8.61 22.51 9.63
CA ALA A 535 9.81 21.68 9.69
C ALA A 535 10.29 21.46 11.15
N ALA A 536 11.20 20.50 11.34
CA ALA A 536 11.74 20.17 12.65
C ALA A 536 12.53 21.35 13.27
N PRO A 537 12.20 21.78 14.50
CA PRO A 537 12.92 22.88 15.17
C PRO A 537 14.43 22.63 15.31
N GLY A 538 14.86 21.41 15.66
CA GLY A 538 16.27 21.04 15.82
C GLY A 538 17.06 21.00 14.50
N LYS A 539 16.38 21.17 13.36
CA LYS A 539 16.98 21.32 12.01
C LYS A 539 17.00 22.77 11.51
N GLY A 540 16.76 23.72 12.41
CA GLY A 540 16.65 25.15 12.09
C GLY A 540 15.23 25.58 11.72
N GLY A 541 14.22 24.73 11.94
CA GLY A 541 12.82 25.02 11.63
C GLY A 541 12.61 25.40 10.17
N ASP A 542 11.58 26.21 9.92
CA ASP A 542 11.16 26.55 8.57
C ASP A 542 12.24 27.35 7.81
N GLU A 543 12.90 28.28 8.48
CA GLU A 543 13.98 29.10 7.90
C GLU A 543 15.17 28.23 7.49
N GLY A 544 15.56 27.27 8.34
CA GLY A 544 16.63 26.32 8.03
C GLY A 544 16.30 25.42 6.84
N ALA A 545 15.07 24.93 6.76
CA ALA A 545 14.59 24.13 5.64
C ALA A 545 14.56 24.92 4.33
N ALA A 546 14.01 26.14 4.34
CA ALA A 546 13.98 27.03 3.18
C ALA A 546 15.40 27.37 2.70
N ALA A 547 16.28 27.78 3.62
CA ALA A 547 17.67 28.11 3.29
C ALA A 547 18.47 26.92 2.75
N TYR A 548 18.16 25.69 3.18
CA TYR A 548 18.78 24.49 2.65
C TYR A 548 18.24 24.13 1.26
N SER A 549 16.93 24.28 1.05
CA SER A 549 16.29 24.10 -0.27
C SER A 549 16.91 25.02 -1.33
N ARG A 550 17.03 26.32 -1.03
CA ARG A 550 17.69 27.29 -1.93
C ARG A 550 19.14 26.95 -2.20
N TYR A 551 19.88 26.48 -1.21
CA TYR A 551 21.25 26.02 -1.43
C TYR A 551 21.35 24.83 -2.40
N MET A 552 20.50 23.82 -2.24
CA MET A 552 20.51 22.65 -3.11
C MET A 552 20.18 23.01 -4.57
N GLN A 553 19.26 23.95 -4.77
CA GLN A 553 18.78 24.33 -6.09
C GLN A 553 19.63 25.45 -6.73
N ASP A 554 19.80 26.58 -6.04
CA ASP A 554 20.37 27.79 -6.61
C ASP A 554 21.91 27.74 -6.66
N GLU A 555 22.55 27.10 -5.68
CA GLU A 555 24.02 27.02 -5.59
C GLU A 555 24.59 25.74 -6.22
N LEU A 556 23.86 24.61 -6.13
CA LEU A 556 24.33 23.32 -6.63
C LEU A 556 23.63 22.85 -7.92
N GLY A 557 22.48 23.43 -8.28
CA GLY A 557 21.72 23.08 -9.48
C GLY A 557 20.99 21.73 -9.41
N PHE A 558 20.80 21.16 -8.22
CA PHE A 558 20.06 19.91 -8.06
C PHE A 558 18.55 20.16 -8.05
N THR A 559 17.78 19.19 -8.54
CA THR A 559 16.33 19.15 -8.30
C THR A 559 16.12 18.66 -6.87
N TYR A 560 15.44 19.44 -6.02
CA TYR A 560 15.36 19.14 -4.60
C TYR A 560 13.95 19.32 -4.01
N GLY A 561 13.57 18.38 -3.14
CA GLY A 561 12.23 18.31 -2.58
C GLY A 561 12.12 17.54 -1.28
N PRO A 562 10.94 17.53 -0.65
CA PRO A 562 10.73 16.90 0.64
C PRO A 562 10.33 15.43 0.49
N TYR A 563 10.46 14.70 1.59
CA TYR A 563 9.62 13.54 1.89
C TYR A 563 8.22 14.04 2.25
N ASN A 564 7.16 13.39 1.78
CA ASN A 564 5.84 13.49 2.39
C ASN A 564 5.09 12.17 2.17
N ASN A 565 3.94 11.99 2.82
CA ASN A 565 2.93 11.03 2.39
C ASN A 565 1.57 11.44 2.97
N PHE A 566 0.53 10.80 2.43
CA PHE A 566 -0.87 10.99 2.83
C PHE A 566 -1.49 9.64 3.23
N THR A 567 -0.66 8.72 3.73
CA THR A 567 -1.05 7.34 4.09
C THR A 567 -0.85 7.02 5.56
N ASP A 568 0.06 7.74 6.22
CA ASP A 568 0.40 7.54 7.62
C ASP A 568 0.01 8.78 8.41
N PHE A 569 -0.96 8.66 9.30
CA PHE A 569 -1.46 9.77 10.08
C PHE A 569 -1.34 9.49 11.58
N ALA A 570 -0.53 10.28 12.26
CA ALA A 570 -0.23 10.09 13.67
C ALA A 570 -1.25 10.79 14.58
N PRO A 571 -1.67 10.17 15.71
CA PRO A 571 -2.62 10.79 16.63
C PRO A 571 -2.20 12.13 17.27
N VAL A 572 -0.89 12.38 17.35
CA VAL A 572 -0.33 13.65 17.85
C VAL A 572 -0.43 14.80 16.84
N ASN A 573 -0.81 14.53 15.59
CA ASN A 573 -0.87 15.54 14.52
C ASN A 573 -1.91 16.63 14.81
N GLU A 574 -1.65 17.86 14.34
CA GLU A 574 -2.51 19.02 14.58
C GLU A 574 -3.96 18.85 14.05
N TYR A 575 -4.15 18.02 13.02
CA TYR A 575 -5.46 17.77 12.40
C TYR A 575 -6.14 16.49 12.89
N TRP A 576 -5.64 15.83 13.94
CA TRP A 576 -6.15 14.53 14.35
C TRP A 576 -7.64 14.54 14.69
N THR A 577 -8.37 13.59 14.11
CA THR A 577 -9.67 13.13 14.59
C THR A 577 -9.89 11.70 14.07
N PRO A 578 -10.53 10.80 14.86
CA PRO A 578 -10.82 9.44 14.41
C PRO A 578 -11.69 9.36 13.15
N ASP A 579 -12.47 10.41 12.85
CA ASP A 579 -13.31 10.45 11.63
C ASP A 579 -12.52 10.69 10.34
N LEU A 580 -11.24 11.09 10.42
CA LEU A 580 -10.34 11.13 9.27
C LEU A 580 -9.84 9.74 8.87
N ILE A 581 -10.08 8.71 9.68
CA ILE A 581 -9.40 7.42 9.58
C ILE A 581 -10.28 6.37 8.90
N ASN A 582 -9.65 5.50 8.13
CA ASN A 582 -10.25 4.30 7.57
C ASN A 582 -10.80 3.39 8.66
N ARG A 583 -11.95 2.77 8.38
CA ARG A 583 -12.44 1.62 9.15
C ARG A 583 -12.08 0.32 8.45
N THR A 584 -11.63 -0.65 9.22
CA THR A 584 -11.59 -2.06 8.80
C THR A 584 -13.01 -2.65 8.79
N PRO A 585 -13.23 -3.82 8.18
CA PRO A 585 -14.55 -4.45 8.15
C PRO A 585 -15.12 -4.75 9.55
N ASP A 586 -14.24 -5.04 10.52
CA ASP A 586 -14.58 -5.22 11.95
C ASP A 586 -14.67 -3.89 12.73
N ASN A 587 -14.79 -2.77 11.99
CA ASN A 587 -15.01 -1.41 12.50
C ASN A 587 -13.89 -0.88 13.43
N GLN A 588 -12.67 -1.39 13.28
CA GLN A 588 -11.48 -0.82 13.94
C GLN A 588 -10.93 0.33 13.11
N LEU A 589 -10.20 1.24 13.75
CA LEU A 589 -9.35 2.19 13.04
C LEU A 589 -8.24 1.42 12.31
N GLN A 590 -8.10 1.63 11.00
CA GLN A 590 -7.11 0.91 10.22
C GLN A 590 -5.70 1.43 10.53
N HIS A 591 -4.82 0.54 10.97
CA HIS A 591 -3.41 0.89 11.21
C HIS A 591 -2.63 1.14 9.92
N ALA A 592 -1.60 1.98 10.02
CA ALA A 592 -0.64 2.25 8.96
C ALA A 592 0.79 1.98 9.44
N TRP A 593 1.77 2.75 8.95
CA TRP A 593 3.14 2.72 9.49
C TRP A 593 3.12 2.91 11.01
N THR A 594 4.19 2.53 11.71
CA THR A 594 4.20 2.48 13.18
C THR A 594 3.57 3.71 13.82
N ARG A 595 2.81 3.51 14.90
CA ARG A 595 1.97 4.50 15.62
C ARG A 595 0.92 5.26 14.80
N CYS A 596 0.91 5.13 13.47
CA CYS A 596 -0.01 5.83 12.60
C CYS A 596 -1.25 4.99 12.29
N TYR A 597 -2.30 5.70 11.87
CA TYR A 597 -3.50 5.16 11.27
C TYR A 597 -3.59 5.61 9.81
N ALA A 598 -4.35 4.85 9.02
CA ALA A 598 -4.56 5.12 7.60
C ALA A 598 -5.73 6.09 7.42
N PRO A 599 -5.53 7.26 6.81
CA PRO A 599 -6.62 8.20 6.56
C PRO A 599 -7.57 7.67 5.48
N LYS A 600 -8.82 8.15 5.52
CA LYS A 600 -9.81 7.96 4.45
C LYS A 600 -9.24 8.46 3.12
N PRO A 601 -9.26 7.67 2.03
CA PRO A 601 -8.67 8.09 0.76
C PRO A 601 -9.16 9.45 0.28
N ALA A 602 -10.46 9.74 0.40
CA ALA A 602 -11.02 11.04 0.03
C ALA A 602 -10.49 12.19 0.91
N ARG A 603 -10.27 11.95 2.22
CA ARG A 603 -9.64 12.94 3.10
C ARG A 603 -8.16 13.15 2.76
N ALA A 604 -7.45 12.08 2.43
CA ALA A 604 -6.05 12.18 2.02
C ALA A 604 -5.88 13.13 0.81
N VAL A 605 -6.82 13.11 -0.15
CA VAL A 605 -6.84 14.05 -1.28
C VAL A 605 -7.05 15.49 -0.82
N GLU A 606 -8.04 15.75 0.03
CA GLU A 606 -8.32 17.10 0.56
C GLU A 606 -7.10 17.69 1.31
N PHE A 607 -6.42 16.87 2.12
CA PHE A 607 -5.21 17.29 2.81
C PHE A 607 -4.01 17.48 1.87
N CYS A 608 -3.90 16.70 0.80
CA CYS A 608 -2.87 16.93 -0.21
C CYS A 608 -3.06 18.26 -0.92
N GLU A 609 -4.30 18.55 -1.32
CA GLU A 609 -4.70 19.81 -1.96
C GLU A 609 -4.47 21.01 -1.04
N LEU A 610 -4.69 20.85 0.27
CA LEU A 610 -4.46 21.89 1.26
C LEU A 610 -2.97 22.12 1.56
N LEU A 611 -2.23 21.06 1.88
CA LEU A 611 -0.92 21.17 2.55
C LEU A 611 0.25 21.30 1.57
N SER A 612 0.17 20.66 0.40
CA SER A 612 1.29 20.68 -0.57
C SER A 612 1.60 22.10 -1.06
N PRO A 613 0.61 22.94 -1.45
CA PRO A 613 0.88 24.32 -1.86
C PRO A 613 1.46 25.20 -0.75
N ILE A 614 1.03 25.00 0.50
CA ILE A 614 1.60 25.73 1.65
C ILE A 614 3.08 25.40 1.81
N ASN A 615 3.42 24.11 1.70
CA ASN A 615 4.81 23.67 1.81
C ASN A 615 5.67 24.15 0.64
N GLU A 616 5.15 24.14 -0.59
CA GLU A 616 5.90 24.69 -1.73
C GLU A 616 6.18 26.17 -1.48
N SER A 617 5.16 26.97 -1.15
CA SER A 617 5.31 28.41 -0.96
C SER A 617 6.32 28.76 0.14
N LYS A 618 6.42 27.95 1.19
CA LYS A 618 7.35 28.17 2.31
C LYS A 618 8.80 27.81 1.98
N TYR A 619 9.01 26.71 1.27
CA TYR A 619 10.34 26.11 1.13
C TYR A 619 10.91 26.17 -0.30
N GLY A 620 10.08 26.52 -1.28
CA GLY A 620 10.38 26.53 -2.70
C GLY A 620 10.94 25.20 -3.16
N PHE A 621 10.20 24.11 -3.03
CA PHE A 621 10.66 22.80 -3.53
C PHE A 621 10.42 22.68 -5.03
N SER A 622 11.19 21.82 -5.71
CA SER A 622 11.07 21.60 -7.18
C SER A 622 10.75 20.14 -7.54
N THR A 623 10.41 19.33 -6.54
CA THR A 623 10.06 17.89 -6.64
C THR A 623 9.50 17.45 -5.29
N ALA A 624 9.00 16.22 -5.18
CA ALA A 624 8.75 15.56 -3.90
C ALA A 624 8.87 14.03 -4.00
N TYR A 625 9.10 13.40 -2.86
CA TYR A 625 8.97 11.97 -2.66
C TYR A 625 7.74 11.70 -1.81
N CYS A 626 6.65 11.30 -2.46
CA CYS A 626 5.38 10.96 -1.82
C CYS A 626 5.31 9.48 -1.51
N ASP A 627 5.85 9.13 -0.36
CA ASP A 627 6.10 7.76 0.07
C ASP A 627 4.83 6.92 0.21
N VAL A 628 5.01 5.60 0.34
CA VAL A 628 4.01 4.58 0.68
C VAL A 628 2.89 4.35 -0.35
N HIS A 629 2.38 5.38 -1.03
CA HIS A 629 1.22 5.28 -1.94
C HIS A 629 1.40 4.22 -3.04
N THR A 630 2.64 4.03 -3.51
CA THR A 630 2.96 2.96 -4.45
C THR A 630 3.56 1.70 -3.80
N ALA A 631 3.91 1.71 -2.51
CA ALA A 631 4.33 0.52 -1.74
C ALA A 631 3.20 -0.32 -1.19
N VAL A 632 2.05 0.28 -0.95
CA VAL A 632 0.83 -0.44 -0.59
C VAL A 632 -0.07 -0.60 -1.81
N THR A 633 -0.91 -1.62 -1.80
CA THR A 633 -1.91 -1.80 -2.86
C THR A 633 -3.14 -0.94 -2.57
N PRO A 634 -3.91 -0.50 -3.59
CA PRO A 634 -5.18 0.18 -3.37
C PRO A 634 -6.11 -0.62 -2.44
N TRP A 635 -6.22 -1.94 -2.62
CA TRP A 635 -7.07 -2.81 -1.82
C TRP A 635 -6.64 -2.99 -0.36
N SER A 636 -5.39 -2.65 -0.02
CA SER A 636 -4.94 -2.65 1.38
C SER A 636 -5.37 -1.41 2.17
N ARG A 637 -5.94 -0.39 1.50
CA ARG A 637 -6.33 0.90 2.10
C ARG A 637 -7.81 1.25 1.87
N VAL A 638 -8.63 0.22 1.63
CA VAL A 638 -10.09 0.37 1.47
C VAL A 638 -10.72 0.77 2.81
N ASP A 639 -11.51 1.84 2.78
CA ASP A 639 -12.34 2.27 3.90
C ASP A 639 -13.66 1.49 3.90
N TYR A 640 -14.02 0.87 5.03
CA TYR A 640 -15.28 0.14 5.19
C TYR A 640 -16.35 0.94 5.95
N ASP A 641 -16.11 2.23 6.21
CA ASP A 641 -17.09 3.14 6.80
C ASP A 641 -18.11 3.61 5.74
N PRO A 642 -19.40 3.22 5.83
CA PRO A 642 -20.41 3.60 4.84
C PRO A 642 -20.71 5.10 4.82
N ARG A 643 -20.22 5.88 5.79
CA ARG A 643 -20.32 7.34 5.77
C ARG A 643 -19.39 7.96 4.72
N ALA A 644 -18.38 7.23 4.26
CA ALA A 644 -17.44 7.70 3.24
C ALA A 644 -17.92 7.33 1.83
N PRO A 645 -17.85 8.24 0.85
CA PRO A 645 -18.23 7.95 -0.52
C PRO A 645 -17.27 6.92 -1.16
N GLY A 646 -17.82 5.92 -1.85
CA GLY A 646 -17.03 4.85 -2.47
C GLY A 646 -16.46 3.81 -1.49
N ALA A 647 -16.95 3.78 -0.25
CA ALA A 647 -16.55 2.81 0.76
C ALA A 647 -16.61 1.35 0.25
N GLY A 648 -15.67 0.52 0.68
CA GLY A 648 -15.55 -0.89 0.30
C GLY A 648 -15.01 -1.13 -1.11
N THR A 649 -14.64 -0.10 -1.87
CA THR A 649 -14.10 -0.24 -3.23
C THR A 649 -12.61 0.11 -3.29
N PHE A 650 -11.79 -0.75 -3.91
CA PHE A 650 -10.39 -0.41 -4.14
C PHE A 650 -10.21 0.64 -5.25
N ALA A 651 -11.17 0.77 -6.16
CA ALA A 651 -11.14 1.81 -7.19
C ALA A 651 -11.19 3.21 -6.57
N ALA A 652 -12.00 3.44 -5.53
CA ALA A 652 -12.02 4.74 -4.84
C ALA A 652 -10.63 5.09 -4.25
N VAL A 653 -9.91 4.11 -3.70
CA VAL A 653 -8.53 4.30 -3.22
C VAL A 653 -7.61 4.64 -4.39
N TYR A 654 -7.68 3.88 -5.48
CA TYR A 654 -6.85 4.07 -6.67
C TYR A 654 -7.00 5.48 -7.26
N TYR A 655 -8.24 5.96 -7.45
CA TYR A 655 -8.49 7.30 -7.97
C TYR A 655 -8.01 8.39 -7.01
N SER A 656 -8.24 8.24 -5.71
CA SER A 656 -7.74 9.19 -4.70
C SER A 656 -6.22 9.27 -4.70
N TYR A 657 -5.52 8.14 -4.72
CA TYR A 657 -4.05 8.12 -4.71
C TYR A 657 -3.48 8.64 -6.04
N GLY A 658 -4.12 8.31 -7.17
CA GLY A 658 -3.79 8.90 -8.47
C GLY A 658 -3.95 10.42 -8.49
N GLU A 659 -5.03 10.94 -7.91
CA GLU A 659 -5.28 12.39 -7.80
C GLU A 659 -4.26 13.08 -6.90
N ILE A 660 -3.86 12.47 -5.77
CA ILE A 660 -2.78 12.98 -4.90
C ILE A 660 -1.48 13.17 -5.68
N MET A 661 -1.12 12.25 -6.56
CA MET A 661 0.08 12.40 -7.38
C MET A 661 -0.03 13.58 -8.36
N LEU A 662 -1.20 13.79 -8.95
CA LEU A 662 -1.44 14.92 -9.86
C LEU A 662 -1.43 16.26 -9.12
N LEU A 663 -2.07 16.34 -7.96
CA LEU A 663 -2.07 17.54 -7.10
C LEU A 663 -0.66 17.91 -6.65
N GLN A 664 0.18 16.91 -6.36
CA GLN A 664 1.57 17.17 -6.02
C GLN A 664 2.38 17.71 -7.19
N LYS A 665 2.26 17.12 -8.39
CA LYS A 665 2.96 17.66 -9.57
C LYS A 665 2.61 19.12 -9.81
N ASP A 666 1.34 19.47 -9.63
CA ASP A 666 0.85 20.84 -9.74
C ASP A 666 1.43 21.73 -8.64
N ALA A 667 1.42 21.26 -7.39
CA ALA A 667 1.93 22.02 -6.25
C ALA A 667 3.43 22.31 -6.33
N TRP A 668 4.25 21.35 -6.77
CA TRP A 668 5.72 21.48 -6.78
C TRP A 668 6.28 22.06 -8.10
N ASP A 669 5.45 22.14 -9.15
CA ASP A 669 5.89 22.35 -10.54
C ASP A 669 7.10 21.46 -10.88
N GLY A 670 7.00 20.17 -10.57
CA GLY A 670 8.11 19.24 -10.68
C GLY A 670 7.73 17.77 -10.55
N PRO A 671 8.70 16.85 -10.77
CA PRO A 671 8.46 15.43 -10.71
C PRO A 671 8.09 14.98 -9.29
N VAL A 672 7.20 13.99 -9.20
CA VAL A 672 6.79 13.33 -7.97
C VAL A 672 7.15 11.86 -8.03
N TYR A 673 7.87 11.42 -7.00
CA TYR A 673 8.34 10.04 -6.84
C TYR A 673 7.60 9.34 -5.71
N SER A 674 7.62 8.00 -5.70
CA SER A 674 7.04 7.19 -4.60
C SER A 674 7.81 5.87 -4.41
N GLU A 675 7.39 5.07 -3.43
CA GLU A 675 8.16 3.95 -2.84
C GLU A 675 8.31 2.69 -3.71
N GLY A 676 7.45 2.43 -4.69
CA GLY A 676 7.58 1.24 -5.54
C GLY A 676 6.98 -0.03 -4.96
N ASN A 677 7.34 -1.23 -5.43
CA ASN A 677 6.75 -2.53 -5.03
C ASN A 677 5.31 -2.82 -5.51
N ASN A 678 4.41 -1.84 -5.57
CA ASN A 678 3.05 -1.95 -6.15
C ASN A 678 2.74 -0.81 -7.14
N HIS A 679 3.76 -0.27 -7.80
CA HIS A 679 3.68 0.97 -8.57
C HIS A 679 3.11 0.85 -9.99
N PHE A 680 3.01 -0.36 -10.57
CA PHE A 680 2.65 -0.52 -11.99
C PHE A 680 1.37 0.24 -12.38
N SER A 681 0.31 0.14 -11.57
CA SER A 681 -0.98 0.78 -11.86
C SER A 681 -0.93 2.32 -11.78
N TYR A 682 0.11 2.87 -11.15
CA TYR A 682 0.32 4.31 -10.96
C TYR A 682 1.36 4.91 -11.91
N CYS A 683 2.05 4.11 -12.74
CA CYS A 683 3.00 4.63 -13.71
C CYS A 683 2.33 5.67 -14.63
N GLY A 684 2.98 6.83 -14.78
CA GLY A 684 2.41 8.01 -15.45
C GLY A 684 1.68 8.98 -14.51
N LEU A 685 0.97 8.45 -13.50
CA LEU A 685 0.44 9.25 -12.38
C LEU A 685 1.58 9.63 -11.43
N THR A 686 2.50 8.72 -11.12
CA THR A 686 3.83 9.04 -10.58
C THR A 686 4.83 9.28 -11.71
N ASP A 687 5.83 10.13 -11.51
CA ASP A 687 6.89 10.40 -12.51
C ASP A 687 8.08 9.42 -12.41
N GLY A 688 8.18 8.72 -11.29
CA GLY A 688 9.09 7.60 -11.06
C GLY A 688 8.86 6.96 -9.70
N ASN A 689 9.43 5.78 -9.47
CA ASN A 689 9.37 5.07 -8.21
C ASN A 689 10.71 4.40 -7.94
N TYR A 690 11.02 4.05 -6.68
CA TYR A 690 12.01 3.00 -6.44
C TYR A 690 11.53 1.76 -7.21
N ALA A 691 12.28 1.29 -8.20
CA ALA A 691 11.88 0.13 -9.01
C ALA A 691 12.09 -1.20 -8.26
N GLN A 692 11.67 -1.28 -7.00
CA GLN A 692 11.78 -2.47 -6.19
C GLN A 692 10.65 -3.44 -6.48
N ASP A 693 10.97 -4.73 -6.48
CA ASP A 693 10.02 -5.84 -6.45
C ASP A 693 10.59 -6.98 -5.62
N GLN A 694 10.63 -6.78 -4.29
CA GLN A 694 11.24 -7.72 -3.36
C GLN A 694 10.51 -9.08 -3.34
N ARG A 695 9.21 -9.11 -3.67
CA ARG A 695 8.42 -10.34 -3.71
C ARG A 695 8.71 -11.17 -4.95
N TYR A 696 8.97 -10.52 -6.10
CA TYR A 696 9.48 -11.22 -7.26
C TYR A 696 10.95 -11.63 -7.07
N GLY A 697 11.76 -10.80 -6.41
CA GLY A 697 13.17 -11.07 -6.16
C GLY A 697 14.01 -11.10 -7.45
N PRO A 698 14.10 -9.98 -8.19
CA PRO A 698 14.84 -9.93 -9.46
C PRO A 698 16.36 -10.19 -9.31
N ALA A 699 16.91 -10.18 -8.10
CA ALA A 699 18.29 -10.61 -7.85
C ALA A 699 18.49 -12.13 -8.01
N THR A 700 17.44 -12.94 -7.96
CA THR A 700 17.53 -14.41 -8.07
C THR A 700 16.60 -15.02 -9.11
N ASN A 701 15.62 -14.27 -9.60
CA ASN A 701 14.68 -14.71 -10.64
C ASN A 701 15.00 -14.10 -12.01
N PRO A 702 14.52 -14.70 -13.12
CA PRO A 702 14.74 -14.20 -14.47
C PRO A 702 14.29 -12.76 -14.67
N TRP A 703 14.98 -12.01 -15.53
CA TRP A 703 14.62 -10.63 -15.85
C TRP A 703 13.65 -10.59 -17.02
N LEU A 704 12.40 -11.01 -16.79
CA LEU A 704 11.34 -10.88 -17.79
C LEU A 704 10.88 -9.41 -17.86
N VAL A 705 11.56 -8.62 -18.69
CA VAL A 705 11.45 -7.14 -18.72
C VAL A 705 10.20 -6.63 -19.45
N ASP A 706 9.50 -7.49 -20.18
CA ASP A 706 8.43 -7.13 -21.11
C ASP A 706 7.32 -6.27 -20.51
N PHE A 707 6.85 -6.60 -19.29
CA PHE A 707 5.79 -5.83 -18.67
C PHE A 707 6.22 -4.39 -18.36
N ASP A 708 7.45 -4.22 -17.87
CA ASP A 708 7.98 -2.90 -17.54
C ASP A 708 8.25 -2.09 -18.81
N LEU A 709 9.07 -2.64 -19.73
CA LEU A 709 9.47 -1.95 -20.95
C LEU A 709 8.30 -1.63 -21.88
N LEU A 710 7.30 -2.51 -21.99
CA LEU A 710 6.19 -2.31 -22.91
C LEU A 710 5.01 -1.55 -22.30
N LYS A 711 4.82 -1.59 -20.97
CA LYS A 711 3.60 -1.06 -20.33
C LYS A 711 3.85 0.09 -19.35
N MET A 712 5.06 0.20 -18.77
CA MET A 712 5.39 1.19 -17.74
C MET A 712 6.41 2.23 -18.21
N HIS A 713 7.45 1.79 -18.93
CA HIS A 713 8.61 2.62 -19.34
C HIS A 713 8.24 3.86 -20.15
N ASP A 714 7.24 3.75 -21.04
CA ASP A 714 6.79 4.90 -21.81
C ASP A 714 6.03 5.93 -20.96
N LEU A 715 5.45 5.53 -19.83
CA LEU A 715 4.63 6.38 -18.98
C LEU A 715 5.43 7.19 -17.96
N CYS A 716 6.51 6.64 -17.40
CA CYS A 716 7.34 7.30 -16.39
C CYS A 716 8.75 6.70 -16.32
N CYS A 717 9.64 7.23 -15.48
CA CYS A 717 10.99 6.69 -15.31
C CYS A 717 11.20 6.20 -13.87
N ASN A 718 10.94 4.92 -13.62
CA ASN A 718 11.27 4.28 -12.34
C ASN A 718 12.79 4.16 -12.19
N PHE A 719 13.33 4.30 -10.99
CA PHE A 719 14.78 4.43 -10.80
C PHE A 719 15.41 3.26 -10.05
N GLY A 720 16.62 2.91 -10.51
CA GLY A 720 17.41 1.79 -10.03
C GLY A 720 16.68 0.46 -10.21
N MET A 721 16.84 -0.40 -9.21
CA MET A 721 15.96 -1.54 -8.93
C MET A 721 15.40 -1.37 -7.51
N GLY A 722 15.04 -0.13 -7.18
CA GLY A 722 15.08 0.38 -5.81
C GLY A 722 16.48 0.86 -5.44
N ASN A 723 16.79 0.85 -4.13
CA ASN A 723 18.18 0.93 -3.67
C ASN A 723 18.83 -0.48 -3.66
N VAL A 724 20.12 -0.57 -3.36
CA VAL A 724 20.86 -1.84 -3.37
C VAL A 724 20.27 -2.86 -2.39
N GLU A 725 19.85 -2.40 -1.20
CA GLU A 725 19.18 -3.21 -0.18
C GLU A 725 17.84 -3.79 -0.67
N MET A 726 17.06 -3.00 -1.40
CA MET A 726 15.76 -3.42 -1.95
C MET A 726 15.90 -4.43 -3.11
N PHE A 727 17.04 -4.44 -3.81
CA PHE A 727 17.30 -5.39 -4.89
C PHE A 727 17.75 -6.76 -4.36
N PHE A 728 18.71 -6.77 -3.44
CA PHE A 728 19.28 -8.02 -2.90
C PHE A 728 18.55 -8.54 -1.66
N GLY A 729 17.81 -7.68 -0.97
CA GLY A 729 17.24 -7.95 0.35
C GLY A 729 18.10 -7.36 1.47
N ARG A 730 17.42 -6.98 2.56
CA ARG A 730 17.97 -6.23 3.69
C ARG A 730 19.25 -6.79 4.32
N ASP A 731 19.28 -8.11 4.47
CA ASP A 731 20.35 -8.82 5.15
C ASP A 731 21.31 -9.51 4.17
N ALA A 732 21.18 -9.22 2.86
CA ALA A 732 22.03 -9.81 1.85
C ALA A 732 23.41 -9.13 1.84
N GLY A 733 24.47 -9.93 2.01
CA GLY A 733 25.84 -9.47 1.84
C GLY A 733 26.14 -9.18 0.37
N LEU A 734 26.87 -8.09 0.10
CA LEU A 734 27.35 -7.76 -1.26
C LEU A 734 28.61 -8.54 -1.65
N GLY A 735 29.15 -9.34 -0.74
CA GLY A 735 30.44 -10.02 -0.86
C GLY A 735 31.41 -9.61 0.25
N GLU A 736 32.48 -10.38 0.43
CA GLU A 736 33.50 -10.14 1.46
C GLU A 736 34.70 -9.37 0.89
N SER A 737 35.01 -9.60 -0.38
CA SER A 737 36.09 -8.94 -1.10
C SER A 737 35.59 -7.77 -1.94
N LYS A 738 36.49 -6.82 -2.24
CA LYS A 738 36.19 -5.72 -3.16
C LYS A 738 35.66 -6.21 -4.51
N ARG A 739 36.21 -7.31 -5.04
CA ARG A 739 35.79 -7.87 -6.33
C ARG A 739 34.33 -8.35 -6.31
N GLU A 740 33.92 -8.98 -5.21
CA GLU A 740 32.54 -9.47 -5.07
C GLU A 740 31.57 -8.31 -4.88
N ILE A 741 31.95 -7.30 -4.08
CA ILE A 741 31.14 -6.08 -3.91
C ILE A 741 30.97 -5.37 -5.26
N ASP A 742 32.07 -5.14 -5.99
CA ASP A 742 32.02 -4.56 -7.34
C ASP A 742 31.09 -5.37 -8.26
N ALA A 743 31.17 -6.71 -8.25
CA ALA A 743 30.31 -7.56 -9.07
C ALA A 743 28.82 -7.48 -8.68
N SER A 744 28.51 -7.38 -7.39
CA SER A 744 27.13 -7.17 -6.91
C SER A 744 26.57 -5.82 -7.36
N ILE A 745 27.38 -4.76 -7.26
CA ILE A 745 27.00 -3.41 -7.71
C ILE A 745 26.84 -3.38 -9.24
N ASP A 746 27.73 -4.02 -9.99
CA ASP A 746 27.64 -4.13 -11.45
C ASP A 746 26.38 -4.91 -11.88
N ARG A 747 26.00 -5.97 -11.15
CA ARG A 747 24.75 -6.69 -11.40
C ARG A 747 23.52 -5.81 -11.16
N PHE A 748 23.52 -5.01 -10.09
CA PHE A 748 22.46 -4.03 -9.83
C PHE A 748 22.35 -2.98 -10.96
N PHE A 749 23.49 -2.48 -11.46
CA PHE A 749 23.50 -1.57 -12.62
C PHE A 749 23.02 -2.25 -13.90
N ALA A 750 23.44 -3.49 -14.16
CA ALA A 750 23.00 -4.26 -15.33
C ALA A 750 21.48 -4.48 -15.31
N ALA A 751 20.91 -4.80 -14.15
CA ALA A 751 19.46 -4.90 -13.99
C ALA A 751 18.77 -3.56 -14.27
N ALA A 752 19.25 -2.45 -13.69
CA ALA A 752 18.68 -1.13 -13.97
C ALA A 752 18.68 -0.78 -15.47
N VAL A 753 19.75 -1.12 -16.19
CA VAL A 753 19.82 -0.95 -17.65
C VAL A 753 18.85 -1.87 -18.38
N ALA A 754 18.78 -3.14 -18.02
CA ALA A 754 17.91 -4.12 -18.68
C ALA A 754 16.43 -3.73 -18.59
N PHE A 755 16.00 -3.18 -17.46
CA PHE A 755 14.64 -2.70 -17.24
C PHE A 755 14.40 -1.26 -17.75
N GLY A 756 15.39 -0.60 -18.35
CA GLY A 756 15.22 0.74 -18.92
C GLY A 756 15.14 1.88 -17.89
N HIS A 757 15.63 1.66 -16.66
CA HIS A 757 15.51 2.60 -15.55
C HIS A 757 16.64 3.63 -15.47
N PRO A 758 16.37 4.92 -15.15
CA PRO A 758 17.40 5.80 -14.61
C PRO A 758 18.08 5.18 -13.39
N GLY A 759 19.31 5.61 -13.10
CA GLY A 759 20.11 5.02 -12.04
C GLY A 759 19.79 5.57 -10.65
N PHE A 760 20.10 4.77 -9.64
CA PHE A 760 20.17 5.22 -8.25
C PHE A 760 21.61 5.64 -7.92
N LEU A 761 21.80 6.82 -7.35
CA LEU A 761 23.14 7.26 -6.90
C LEU A 761 23.53 6.49 -5.63
N THR A 762 24.25 5.38 -5.81
CA THR A 762 24.67 4.51 -4.71
C THR A 762 26.04 4.89 -4.16
N PHE A 763 26.18 4.80 -2.84
CA PHE A 763 27.45 4.90 -2.12
C PHE A 763 27.81 3.57 -1.44
N ASP A 764 27.02 2.51 -1.68
CA ASP A 764 27.23 1.17 -1.15
C ASP A 764 28.56 0.63 -1.68
N GLY A 765 29.40 0.09 -0.82
CA GLY A 765 30.78 -0.27 -1.18
C GLY A 765 31.74 0.91 -1.37
N GLY A 766 31.27 2.16 -1.21
CA GLY A 766 32.11 3.37 -1.10
C GLY A 766 31.94 4.38 -2.24
N TYR A 767 32.62 5.53 -2.10
CA TYR A 767 32.43 6.71 -2.98
C TYR A 767 32.73 6.45 -4.47
N HIS A 768 33.58 5.48 -4.78
CA HIS A 768 33.89 5.13 -6.16
C HIS A 768 32.70 4.53 -6.92
N HIS A 769 31.74 3.89 -6.22
CA HIS A 769 30.49 3.43 -6.83
C HIS A 769 29.51 4.57 -7.13
N ALA A 770 29.56 5.66 -6.36
CA ALA A 770 28.83 6.89 -6.70
C ALA A 770 29.38 7.50 -8.00
N LEU A 771 30.72 7.50 -8.16
CA LEU A 771 31.35 7.92 -9.40
C LEU A 771 30.99 7.00 -10.57
N ARG A 772 30.95 5.66 -10.38
CA ARG A 772 30.53 4.73 -11.45
C ARG A 772 29.06 4.90 -11.84
N SER A 773 28.14 4.94 -10.88
CA SER A 773 26.72 5.18 -11.18
C SER A 773 26.52 6.51 -11.91
N TYR A 774 27.23 7.58 -11.54
CA TYR A 774 27.17 8.83 -12.28
C TYR A 774 27.82 8.73 -13.67
N TYR A 775 29.11 8.45 -13.74
CA TYR A 775 29.86 8.58 -14.99
C TYR A 775 29.59 7.48 -16.02
N MET A 776 29.08 6.32 -15.61
CA MET A 776 28.74 5.22 -16.53
C MET A 776 27.24 5.16 -16.79
N LEU A 777 26.40 5.14 -15.74
CA LEU A 777 24.97 4.87 -15.90
C LEU A 777 24.18 6.11 -16.33
N GLN A 778 24.48 7.31 -15.80
CA GLN A 778 23.72 8.52 -16.13
C GLN A 778 23.80 8.88 -17.63
N GLN A 779 24.98 8.73 -18.23
CA GLN A 779 25.17 8.98 -19.66
C GLN A 779 24.42 7.97 -20.55
N LEU A 780 24.33 6.72 -20.12
CA LEU A 780 23.60 5.69 -20.84
C LEU A 780 22.09 5.90 -20.72
N HIS A 781 21.59 6.12 -19.50
CA HIS A 781 20.15 6.25 -19.25
C HIS A 781 19.55 7.50 -19.88
N SER A 782 20.35 8.57 -20.03
CA SER A 782 19.87 9.81 -20.66
C SER A 782 19.52 9.63 -22.13
N ARG A 783 19.92 8.50 -22.72
CA ARG A 783 19.58 8.09 -24.09
C ARG A 783 18.38 7.14 -24.14
N TYR A 784 18.33 6.12 -23.28
CA TYR A 784 17.30 5.09 -23.38
C TYR A 784 16.03 5.39 -22.57
N CYS A 785 16.09 6.15 -21.47
CA CYS A 785 14.91 6.38 -20.61
C CYS A 785 13.79 7.17 -21.30
N LEU A 786 14.14 7.91 -22.34
CA LEU A 786 13.20 8.71 -23.14
C LEU A 786 12.83 8.05 -24.46
N ALA A 787 13.34 6.85 -24.74
CA ALA A 787 13.08 6.11 -25.95
C ALA A 787 12.19 4.90 -25.66
N SER A 788 11.26 4.61 -26.57
CA SER A 788 10.47 3.39 -26.54
C SER A 788 11.32 2.20 -27.04
N PRO A 789 11.12 0.99 -26.48
CA PRO A 789 11.83 -0.19 -26.96
C PRO A 789 11.44 -0.52 -28.41
N SER A 790 12.43 -0.76 -29.27
CA SER A 790 12.21 -1.23 -30.65
C SER A 790 12.03 -2.75 -30.75
N GLY A 791 12.45 -3.48 -29.71
CA GLY A 791 12.38 -4.94 -29.62
C GLY A 791 13.00 -5.43 -28.31
N ILE A 792 12.57 -6.60 -27.86
CA ILE A 792 13.07 -7.27 -26.66
C ILE A 792 13.56 -8.66 -27.10
N GLN A 793 14.77 -9.01 -26.68
CA GLN A 793 15.39 -10.30 -26.99
C GLN A 793 16.08 -10.88 -25.77
N TYR A 794 16.03 -12.20 -25.66
CA TYR A 794 16.65 -12.97 -24.59
C TYR A 794 17.78 -13.81 -25.16
N VAL A 795 18.89 -13.89 -24.43
CA VAL A 795 20.04 -14.72 -24.81
C VAL A 795 19.91 -16.07 -24.13
N ASP A 796 19.82 -17.15 -24.91
CA ASP A 796 19.78 -18.52 -24.36
C ASP A 796 21.17 -19.02 -23.92
N GLY A 797 21.24 -20.26 -23.41
CA GLY A 797 22.49 -20.88 -22.95
C GLY A 797 23.54 -21.05 -24.05
N GLU A 798 23.12 -21.09 -25.31
CA GLU A 798 23.95 -21.21 -26.50
C GLU A 798 24.36 -19.84 -27.09
N GLY A 799 23.85 -18.74 -26.53
CA GLY A 799 24.13 -17.38 -26.97
C GLY A 799 23.25 -16.88 -28.12
N GLN A 800 22.16 -17.57 -28.46
CA GLN A 800 21.22 -17.15 -29.49
C GLN A 800 20.24 -16.10 -28.94
N LEU A 801 19.88 -15.14 -29.79
CA LEU A 801 18.88 -14.12 -29.47
C LEU A 801 17.49 -14.62 -29.84
N LEU A 802 16.65 -14.86 -28.83
CA LEU A 802 15.26 -15.28 -28.95
C LEU A 802 14.33 -14.09 -28.76
N ASP A 803 13.23 -14.02 -29.51
CA ASP A 803 12.15 -13.09 -29.15
C ASP A 803 11.44 -13.55 -27.88
N THR A 804 10.69 -12.64 -27.23
CA THR A 804 10.00 -12.94 -25.95
C THR A 804 9.13 -14.18 -26.04
N SER A 805 8.34 -14.31 -27.11
CA SER A 805 7.41 -15.43 -27.26
C SER A 805 8.15 -16.76 -27.32
N THR A 806 9.24 -16.83 -28.08
CA THR A 806 10.08 -18.03 -28.17
C THR A 806 10.75 -18.34 -26.83
N ALA A 807 11.39 -17.34 -26.21
CA ALA A 807 12.11 -17.50 -24.94
C ALA A 807 11.19 -18.01 -23.81
N VAL A 808 10.00 -17.42 -23.67
CA VAL A 808 9.02 -17.85 -22.65
C VAL A 808 8.47 -19.24 -22.97
N ALA A 809 8.22 -19.56 -24.24
CA ALA A 809 7.68 -20.86 -24.63
C ALA A 809 8.70 -22.00 -24.45
N SER A 810 9.99 -21.74 -24.72
CA SER A 810 11.07 -22.72 -24.54
C SER A 810 11.59 -22.80 -23.10
N ASP A 811 11.23 -21.84 -22.24
CA ASP A 811 11.81 -21.68 -20.90
C ASP A 811 13.34 -21.50 -20.93
N ALA A 812 13.80 -20.69 -21.90
CA ALA A 812 15.21 -20.43 -22.19
C ALA A 812 15.92 -19.59 -21.12
#